data_AF-A0A927UCQ9-F1
#
_entry.id   AF-A0A927UCQ9-F1
#
_cell.length_a   1.000
_cell.length_b   1.000
_cell.length_c   1.000
_cell.angle_alpha   90.00
_cell.angle_beta   90.00
_cell.angle_gamma   90.00
#
_symmetry.space_group_name_H-M   'P 1'
#
loop_
_entity.id
_entity.type
_entity.pdbx_description
1 polymer ?
#
loop_
_entity_poly.entity_id
_entity_poly.type
_entity_poly.pdbx_seq_one_letter_code
_entity_poly.pdbx_strand_id
1 'polypeptide(L)'
;MYLNQMTRNTQELRLSRLLSRKSKRDFKRIGETTFMKKAKYTLVKWLITLALVLTASVTQDSFKLSAYAKTENGYTTSDNWITPGEIIDNYKEPDVAMYGAATDAVYDARKAGMVTSVKNQGNYATCWAFSLVSVMETNLIKNGLATPAIDLSENGVAYFFYNRQIDKLGYTAGDYNTVTGCSYLNAAGTLQGTCLELATGMGVLTEAQSPYLTEPSPDLCYAGDYVVKDVYMYNYNQTQLDASVAKIKQAITDHGSVACGIYYSPLYLNSKTGAYYFPKSAANHAVTVVGWDDNYSASNFVTNPGRNGAWIVKNSYGTSNGKSGYIYISYSDKSLAEFVSLEMTTRTAMYNNYYQHDGTGFCGKGYRSAEWYANVFKAKGAGEFNEELKAFGICVMETGLNYEVQVYTGLTSPSKPTSGTKAFATTVKGSFVDAGFHIVEFPEPVSLTAGENFAVLVKLTNSVGGLGTILVDTTYVQNPTSSSVSQGRVAYISSTGKNQTFIKVSGKWYDMATALKANARIKAYTNVTADKSNFHLSTNNLSVSKGAKSKISLLAAPYVHRKVTWKSKNTKIASVNTKGEVKGKKFGATVITGTFVAGAKKKTIKCKLTVGPAKIKGFKVAVSNKVKVSWKKCSTAAGYEVYYGYTPDGKFAKLATINKQSKTSCSKALPSGVYYIKMRPFRKSGKKKLYGSYTGIKEVIVP
;
A
#
# COMPACT_ATOMS: atom_id res chain seq x y z
N MET A 1 24.48 19.98 39.43
CA MET A 1 25.55 20.62 40.23
C MET A 1 26.86 19.91 39.89
N TYR A 2 27.71 20.56 39.06
CA TYR A 2 29.12 20.22 38.70
C TYR A 2 29.41 18.83 38.07
N LEU A 3 30.29 18.62 37.08
CA LEU A 3 31.46 19.38 36.63
C LEU A 3 31.82 19.04 35.15
N ASN A 4 32.53 19.97 34.51
CA ASN A 4 32.75 20.17 33.08
C ASN A 4 33.82 19.29 32.38
N GLN A 5 33.47 18.93 31.14
CA GLN A 5 34.19 19.13 29.87
C GLN A 5 35.61 19.77 29.90
N MET A 6 36.63 19.01 29.47
CA MET A 6 37.75 19.49 28.62
C MET A 6 38.65 18.33 28.12
N THR A 7 39.27 18.55 26.95
CA THR A 7 40.40 17.82 26.31
C THR A 7 40.17 16.51 25.54
N ARG A 8 39.75 16.62 24.26
CA ARG A 8 40.25 15.77 23.15
C ARG A 8 40.14 16.51 21.82
N ASN A 9 41.09 17.41 21.51
CA ASN A 9 41.24 17.95 20.15
C ASN A 9 42.66 18.47 19.81
N THR A 10 43.71 17.95 20.46
CA THR A 10 45.08 18.44 20.25
C THR A 10 46.13 17.37 19.93
N GLN A 11 45.72 16.14 19.54
CA GLN A 11 46.65 15.12 19.04
C GLN A 11 46.60 14.87 17.53
N GLU A 12 45.53 15.21 16.81
CA GLU A 12 45.46 14.95 15.36
C GLU A 12 46.19 15.98 14.47
N LEU A 13 46.46 17.19 14.98
CA LEU A 13 47.10 18.27 14.20
C LEU A 13 48.64 18.22 14.19
N ARG A 14 49.28 17.33 14.96
CA ARG A 14 50.75 17.16 14.96
C ARG A 14 51.25 16.06 14.01
N LEU A 15 50.41 15.09 13.63
CA LEU A 15 50.82 14.00 12.73
C LEU A 15 50.79 14.39 11.25
N SER A 16 49.89 15.30 10.86
CA SER A 16 49.77 15.78 9.46
C SER A 16 50.87 16.75 9.03
N ARG A 17 51.50 17.47 9.97
CA ARG A 17 52.62 18.39 9.68
C ARG A 17 53.99 17.72 9.63
N LEU A 18 54.16 16.53 10.20
CA LEU A 18 55.41 15.76 10.15
C LEU A 18 55.57 14.92 8.86
N LEU A 19 54.47 14.60 8.17
CA LEU A 19 54.50 13.82 6.92
C LEU A 19 54.66 14.66 5.63
N SER A 20 54.61 15.99 5.70
CA SER A 20 54.70 16.85 4.50
C SER A 20 56.11 17.40 4.18
N ARG A 21 57.11 17.16 5.05
CA ARG A 21 58.47 17.73 4.88
C ARG A 21 59.61 16.72 4.69
N LYS A 22 59.33 15.41 4.66
CA LYS A 22 60.38 14.38 4.54
C LYS A 22 60.36 13.53 3.25
N SER A 23 59.52 13.84 2.25
CA SER A 23 59.44 13.06 1.00
C SER A 23 59.76 13.83 -0.29
N LYS A 24 60.19 15.10 -0.20
CA LYS A 24 60.54 15.93 -1.38
C LYS A 24 62.04 15.97 -1.73
N ARG A 25 62.89 15.27 -0.99
CA ARG A 25 64.28 14.99 -1.36
C ARG A 25 64.39 13.48 -1.36
N ASP A 26 64.68 12.89 -2.52
CA ASP A 26 65.09 11.49 -2.79
C ASP A 26 64.34 10.75 -3.90
N PHE A 27 63.30 11.33 -4.51
CA PHE A 27 62.74 10.81 -5.77
C PHE A 27 63.24 11.61 -6.99
N LYS A 28 64.56 11.57 -7.23
CA LYS A 28 65.16 11.99 -8.50
C LYS A 28 66.25 11.03 -8.97
N ARG A 29 65.87 9.76 -9.22
CA ARG A 29 66.47 8.86 -10.22
C ARG A 29 65.80 7.49 -10.09
N ILE A 30 65.86 6.71 -11.17
CA ILE A 30 65.33 5.34 -11.38
C ILE A 30 63.94 5.33 -12.04
N GLY A 31 63.94 4.90 -13.31
CA GLY A 31 62.77 4.77 -14.16
C GLY A 31 61.81 3.68 -13.70
N GLU A 32 60.50 3.93 -13.87
CA GLU A 32 59.45 3.01 -13.46
C GLU A 32 59.41 1.75 -14.35
N THR A 33 59.73 0.59 -13.77
CA THR A 33 59.54 -0.72 -14.41
C THR A 33 58.11 -1.23 -14.26
N THR A 34 57.71 -2.13 -15.16
CA THR A 34 56.36 -2.71 -15.32
C THR A 34 55.77 -3.34 -14.03
N PHE A 35 56.63 -3.73 -13.08
CA PHE A 35 56.24 -4.25 -11.77
C PHE A 35 55.58 -3.17 -10.87
N MET A 36 56.10 -1.94 -10.90
CA MET A 36 55.56 -0.80 -10.14
C MET A 36 54.17 -0.36 -10.64
N LYS A 37 53.88 -0.55 -11.94
CA LYS A 37 52.54 -0.29 -12.51
C LYS A 37 51.50 -1.31 -12.05
N LYS A 38 51.86 -2.60 -11.94
CA LYS A 38 50.97 -3.64 -11.39
C LYS A 38 50.71 -3.43 -9.89
N ALA A 39 51.75 -3.10 -9.11
CA ALA A 39 51.59 -2.80 -7.68
C ALA A 39 50.70 -1.57 -7.44
N LYS A 40 50.87 -0.48 -8.21
CA LYS A 40 49.97 0.70 -8.16
C LYS A 40 48.54 0.34 -8.55
N TYR A 41 48.32 -0.50 -9.54
CA TYR A 41 46.95 -0.90 -9.95
C TYR A 41 46.24 -1.75 -8.88
N THR A 42 46.96 -2.65 -8.22
CA THR A 42 46.42 -3.49 -7.14
C THR A 42 46.18 -2.67 -5.87
N LEU A 43 47.08 -1.74 -5.54
CA LEU A 43 46.93 -0.83 -4.39
C LEU A 43 45.80 0.18 -4.60
N VAL A 44 45.61 0.71 -5.81
CA VAL A 44 44.50 1.61 -6.17
C VAL A 44 43.17 0.85 -6.18
N LYS A 45 43.13 -0.42 -6.63
CA LYS A 45 41.93 -1.26 -6.47
C LYS A 45 41.63 -1.53 -4.99
N TRP A 46 42.63 -1.81 -4.17
CA TRP A 46 42.46 -1.98 -2.73
C TRP A 46 42.00 -0.69 -2.04
N LEU A 47 42.55 0.47 -2.40
CA LEU A 47 42.13 1.76 -1.86
C LEU A 47 40.75 2.19 -2.33
N ILE A 48 40.34 1.86 -3.57
CA ILE A 48 38.97 2.11 -4.06
C ILE A 48 37.98 1.16 -3.38
N THR A 49 38.37 -0.10 -3.14
CA THR A 49 37.53 -1.07 -2.43
C THR A 49 37.43 -0.71 -0.95
N LEU A 50 38.52 -0.28 -0.32
CA LEU A 50 38.54 0.22 1.05
C LEU A 50 37.78 1.55 1.17
N ALA A 51 37.84 2.45 0.19
CA ALA A 51 37.05 3.67 0.14
C ALA A 51 35.56 3.40 -0.16
N LEU A 52 35.22 2.35 -0.91
CA LEU A 52 33.83 1.89 -1.10
C LEU A 52 33.28 1.24 0.18
N VAL A 53 34.11 0.49 0.91
CA VAL A 53 33.76 -0.11 2.20
C VAL A 53 33.69 0.97 3.29
N LEU A 54 34.59 1.96 3.28
CA LEU A 54 34.60 3.12 4.19
C LEU A 54 33.51 4.14 3.85
N THR A 55 33.09 4.31 2.59
CA THR A 55 31.92 5.17 2.27
C THR A 55 30.60 4.45 2.56
N ALA A 56 30.58 3.11 2.51
CA ALA A 56 29.46 2.31 3.00
C ALA A 56 29.36 2.30 4.54
N SER A 57 30.48 2.33 5.26
CA SER A 57 30.48 2.37 6.74
C SER A 57 30.44 3.78 7.34
N VAL A 58 30.90 4.82 6.63
CA VAL A 58 30.88 6.23 7.10
C VAL A 58 29.59 6.97 6.70
N THR A 59 28.61 6.29 6.08
CA THR A 59 27.23 6.82 5.93
C THR A 59 26.22 6.18 6.88
N GLN A 60 26.68 5.33 7.81
CA GLN A 60 25.83 4.68 8.82
C GLN A 60 25.86 5.36 10.21
N ASP A 61 26.74 6.32 10.44
CA ASP A 61 26.78 7.02 11.74
C ASP A 61 25.79 8.19 11.80
N SER A 62 24.77 7.99 12.64
CA SER A 62 23.90 8.98 13.29
C SER A 62 22.72 9.59 12.52
N PHE A 63 21.93 8.78 11.81
CA PHE A 63 20.48 9.05 11.79
C PHE A 63 19.85 8.26 12.93
N LYS A 64 19.38 8.93 13.98
CA LYS A 64 18.47 8.32 14.96
C LYS A 64 17.17 7.96 14.23
N LEU A 65 17.10 6.75 13.66
CA LEU A 65 15.82 6.10 13.33
C LEU A 65 15.11 5.85 14.66
N SER A 66 14.30 6.82 15.12
CA SER A 66 13.40 6.60 16.25
C SER A 66 12.26 5.69 15.81
N ALA A 67 12.49 4.39 15.82
CA ALA A 67 11.39 3.45 16.05
C ALA A 67 11.01 3.61 17.53
N TYR A 68 9.77 3.99 17.81
CA TYR A 68 9.30 4.07 19.18
C TYR A 68 8.86 2.66 19.60
N ALA A 69 9.65 2.04 20.47
CA ALA A 69 9.13 1.10 21.45
C ALA A 69 8.97 1.91 22.75
N LYS A 70 7.80 1.85 23.36
CA LYS A 70 7.44 2.64 24.54
C LYS A 70 8.55 2.62 25.61
N THR A 71 8.91 3.80 26.12
CA THR A 71 9.38 3.99 27.48
C THR A 71 8.17 4.07 28.39
N GLU A 72 8.14 3.19 29.39
CA GLU A 72 7.16 3.04 30.47
C GLU A 72 6.38 4.33 30.79
N ASN A 73 5.07 4.31 30.55
CA ASN A 73 4.09 5.22 31.15
C ASN A 73 2.69 4.59 31.05
N GLY A 74 2.23 3.96 32.13
CA GLY A 74 0.80 3.88 32.46
C GLY A 74 0.03 2.56 32.26
N TYR A 75 0.59 1.52 31.63
CA TYR A 75 -0.07 0.20 31.61
C TYR A 75 0.76 -0.78 32.42
N THR A 76 0.28 -1.16 33.60
CA THR A 76 0.70 -2.40 34.24
C THR A 76 -0.19 -3.48 33.63
N THR A 77 0.22 -4.03 32.50
CA THR A 77 -0.32 -5.33 32.08
C THR A 77 0.18 -6.38 33.08
N SER A 78 -0.51 -7.53 33.21
CA SER A 78 0.17 -8.67 33.83
C SER A 78 1.46 -8.97 33.06
N ASP A 79 2.45 -9.58 33.72
CA ASP A 79 3.74 -9.99 33.12
C ASP A 79 3.60 -10.89 31.86
N ASN A 80 2.37 -11.21 31.44
CA ASN A 80 1.97 -12.13 30.38
C ASN A 80 1.23 -11.50 29.20
N TRP A 81 0.68 -10.29 29.32
CA TRP A 81 0.02 -9.61 28.19
C TRP A 81 1.10 -8.91 27.35
N ILE A 82 1.21 -9.22 26.06
CA ILE A 82 2.15 -8.51 25.19
C ILE A 82 1.69 -7.05 25.10
N THR A 83 2.61 -6.11 25.38
CA THR A 83 2.27 -4.68 25.38
C THR A 83 1.69 -4.28 24.03
N PRO A 84 0.44 -3.79 23.96
CA PRO A 84 -0.17 -3.36 22.73
C PRO A 84 0.58 -2.15 22.15
N GLY A 85 0.36 -1.89 20.86
CA GLY A 85 0.85 -0.68 20.22
C GLY A 85 0.25 0.57 20.87
N GLU A 86 1.09 1.57 21.10
CA GLU A 86 0.62 2.87 21.62
C GLU A 86 -0.18 3.60 20.54
N ILE A 87 -1.42 3.95 20.87
CA ILE A 87 -2.27 4.81 20.04
C ILE A 87 -1.99 6.26 20.44
N ILE A 88 -1.63 7.10 19.47
CA ILE A 88 -1.39 8.52 19.68
C ILE A 88 -2.67 9.29 19.38
N ASP A 89 -3.25 9.92 20.39
CA ASP A 89 -4.40 10.82 20.22
C ASP A 89 -3.92 12.23 19.82
N ASN A 90 -4.19 12.65 18.58
CA ASN A 90 -3.81 13.98 18.10
C ASN A 90 -4.84 15.08 18.35
N TYR A 91 -6.04 14.69 18.75
CA TYR A 91 -7.06 15.65 19.15
C TYR A 91 -6.74 16.09 20.58
N LYS A 92 -6.60 17.40 20.82
CA LYS A 92 -6.66 17.95 22.18
C LYS A 92 -8.11 17.75 22.65
N GLU A 93 -8.35 16.93 23.68
CA GLU A 93 -9.58 16.79 24.49
C GLU A 93 -10.94 17.08 23.81
N PRO A 94 -11.88 16.13 23.95
CA PRO A 94 -12.54 15.48 22.83
C PRO A 94 -13.21 16.47 21.86
N ASP A 95 -12.88 16.35 20.57
CA ASP A 95 -13.82 16.71 19.51
C ASP A 95 -14.98 15.70 19.52
N VAL A 96 -15.85 15.79 20.54
CA VAL A 96 -17.18 15.15 20.57
C VAL A 96 -18.00 15.57 19.34
N ALA A 97 -17.58 16.62 18.64
CA ALA A 97 -18.14 17.05 17.37
C ALA A 97 -17.89 16.06 16.21
N MET A 98 -16.86 15.20 16.26
CA MET A 98 -16.60 14.20 15.21
C MET A 98 -17.31 12.87 15.45
N TYR A 99 -17.46 12.47 16.70
CA TYR A 99 -18.14 11.25 17.13
C TYR A 99 -19.50 11.69 17.66
N GLY A 100 -20.52 11.77 16.80
CA GLY A 100 -21.85 12.27 17.16
C GLY A 100 -22.27 11.73 18.53
N ALA A 101 -22.74 12.57 19.45
CA ALA A 101 -22.96 12.10 20.81
C ALA A 101 -24.03 11.00 20.84
N ALA A 102 -23.68 9.78 21.27
CA ALA A 102 -24.67 8.81 21.73
C ALA A 102 -25.45 9.47 22.89
N THR A 103 -26.69 9.87 22.63
CA THR A 103 -27.48 10.71 23.55
C THR A 103 -28.26 9.90 24.58
N ASP A 104 -28.46 8.61 24.33
CA ASP A 104 -29.20 7.75 25.24
C ASP A 104 -28.39 7.47 26.51
N ALA A 105 -29.02 7.68 27.67
CA ALA A 105 -28.42 7.35 28.96
C ALA A 105 -28.21 5.83 29.13
N VAL A 106 -28.96 5.02 28.39
CA VAL A 106 -28.89 3.55 28.47
C VAL A 106 -29.02 2.96 27.07
N TYR A 107 -28.10 2.08 26.71
CA TYR A 107 -28.19 1.23 25.53
C TYR A 107 -27.85 -0.21 25.92
N ASP A 108 -28.69 -1.17 25.51
CA ASP A 108 -28.53 -2.58 25.86
C ASP A 108 -28.79 -3.44 24.62
N ALA A 109 -27.72 -3.87 23.96
CA ALA A 109 -27.81 -4.67 22.74
C ALA A 109 -28.54 -6.02 22.94
N ARG A 110 -28.66 -6.51 24.19
CA ARG A 110 -29.46 -7.71 24.49
C ARG A 110 -30.94 -7.47 24.23
N LYS A 111 -31.45 -6.32 24.69
CA LYS A 111 -32.84 -5.92 24.49
C LYS A 111 -33.14 -5.59 23.03
N ALA A 112 -32.13 -5.11 22.31
CA ALA A 112 -32.21 -4.86 20.88
C ALA A 112 -32.09 -6.14 20.02
N GLY A 113 -31.85 -7.32 20.62
CA GLY A 113 -31.66 -8.57 19.88
C GLY A 113 -30.40 -8.57 19.01
N MET A 114 -29.38 -7.80 19.38
CA MET A 114 -28.16 -7.60 18.58
C MET A 114 -26.98 -8.45 19.03
N VAL A 115 -27.17 -9.35 20.01
CA VAL A 115 -26.11 -10.21 20.54
C VAL A 115 -26.53 -11.67 20.52
N THR A 116 -25.55 -12.55 20.33
CA THR A 116 -25.69 -14.00 20.41
C THR A 116 -25.62 -14.50 21.87
N SER A 117 -25.90 -15.79 22.07
CA SER A 117 -25.80 -16.45 23.37
C SER A 117 -24.41 -16.33 24.02
N VAL A 118 -24.35 -16.32 25.36
CA VAL A 118 -23.08 -16.40 26.11
C VAL A 118 -22.48 -17.80 26.01
N LYS A 119 -21.20 -17.86 25.63
CA LYS A 119 -20.41 -19.10 25.53
C LYS A 119 -19.50 -19.30 26.75
N ASN A 120 -18.79 -20.43 26.78
CA ASN A 120 -17.92 -20.79 27.90
C ASN A 120 -16.54 -21.28 27.42
N GLN A 121 -15.50 -20.50 27.73
CA GLN A 121 -14.11 -20.82 27.38
C GLN A 121 -13.50 -21.93 28.25
N GLY A 122 -14.16 -22.34 29.34
CA GLY A 122 -13.65 -23.31 30.30
C GLY A 122 -12.40 -22.82 31.04
N ASN A 123 -11.45 -23.72 31.26
CA ASN A 123 -10.21 -23.43 32.00
C ASN A 123 -9.06 -22.93 31.11
N TYR A 124 -9.36 -22.52 29.88
CA TYR A 124 -8.38 -22.12 28.88
C TYR A 124 -8.20 -20.59 28.83
N ALA A 125 -7.06 -20.13 28.32
CA ALA A 125 -6.66 -18.72 28.23
C ALA A 125 -7.12 -18.04 26.92
N THR A 126 -8.29 -18.41 26.40
CA THR A 126 -8.79 -18.02 25.06
C THR A 126 -9.77 -16.85 25.08
N CYS A 127 -9.95 -16.15 26.20
CA CYS A 127 -10.89 -15.02 26.35
C CYS A 127 -10.78 -13.94 25.25
N TRP A 128 -9.57 -13.72 24.72
CA TRP A 128 -9.31 -12.81 23.61
C TRP A 128 -10.00 -13.25 22.30
N ALA A 129 -10.08 -14.56 22.04
CA ALA A 129 -10.81 -15.10 20.89
C ALA A 129 -12.32 -14.99 21.10
N PHE A 130 -12.83 -15.33 22.28
CA PHE A 130 -14.26 -15.21 22.63
C PHE A 130 -14.78 -13.77 22.55
N SER A 131 -14.01 -12.81 23.06
CA SER A 131 -14.39 -11.40 23.00
C SER A 131 -14.42 -10.89 21.56
N LEU A 132 -13.41 -11.20 20.75
CA LEU A 132 -13.42 -10.80 19.33
C LEU A 132 -14.50 -11.50 18.52
N VAL A 133 -14.76 -12.79 18.75
CA VAL A 133 -15.88 -13.49 18.11
C VAL A 133 -17.21 -12.82 18.44
N SER A 134 -17.44 -12.46 19.70
CA SER A 134 -18.66 -11.73 20.05
C SER A 134 -18.73 -10.35 19.38
N VAL A 135 -17.61 -9.66 19.16
CA VAL A 135 -17.57 -8.40 18.38
C VAL A 135 -17.97 -8.65 16.93
N MET A 136 -17.39 -9.68 16.31
CA MET A 136 -17.68 -10.05 14.92
C MET A 136 -19.15 -10.43 14.72
N GLU A 137 -19.72 -11.25 15.59
CA GLU A 137 -21.13 -11.63 15.56
C GLU A 137 -22.05 -10.42 15.71
N THR A 138 -21.76 -9.55 16.68
CA THR A 138 -22.57 -8.35 16.92
C THR A 138 -22.53 -7.40 15.72
N ASN A 139 -21.36 -7.20 15.10
CA ASN A 139 -21.22 -6.37 13.90
C ASN A 139 -21.97 -6.97 12.70
N LEU A 140 -21.89 -8.29 12.47
CA LEU A 140 -22.63 -8.97 11.40
C LEU A 140 -24.15 -8.84 11.57
N ILE A 141 -24.66 -8.97 12.80
CA ILE A 141 -26.09 -8.81 13.11
C ILE A 141 -26.52 -7.36 12.86
N LYS A 142 -25.74 -6.40 13.38
CA LYS A 142 -26.00 -4.96 13.19
C LYS A 142 -26.10 -4.58 11.71
N ASN A 143 -25.18 -5.11 10.89
CA ASN A 143 -25.11 -4.82 9.46
C ASN A 143 -26.10 -5.66 8.62
N GLY A 144 -26.97 -6.46 9.25
CA GLY A 144 -27.96 -7.29 8.55
C GLY A 144 -27.35 -8.42 7.72
N LEU A 145 -26.09 -8.77 7.98
CA LEU A 145 -25.38 -9.85 7.29
C LEU A 145 -25.58 -11.21 7.96
N ALA A 146 -26.03 -11.21 9.22
CA ALA A 146 -26.36 -12.42 9.97
C ALA A 146 -27.56 -12.18 10.90
N THR A 147 -28.13 -13.27 11.41
CA THR A 147 -29.14 -13.23 12.47
C THR A 147 -28.52 -13.57 13.82
N PRO A 148 -29.19 -13.33 14.96
CA PRO A 148 -28.69 -13.72 16.28
C PRO A 148 -28.47 -15.23 16.50
N ALA A 149 -28.83 -16.07 15.52
CA ALA A 149 -28.53 -17.50 15.49
C ALA A 149 -27.13 -17.82 14.95
N ILE A 150 -26.37 -16.83 14.46
CA ILE A 150 -24.98 -17.03 14.06
C ILE A 150 -24.15 -17.53 15.25
N ASP A 151 -23.27 -18.49 14.97
CA ASP A 151 -22.36 -19.09 15.95
C ASP A 151 -20.98 -19.21 15.29
N LEU A 152 -20.11 -18.23 15.53
CA LEU A 152 -18.76 -18.19 14.99
C LEU A 152 -17.81 -18.96 15.91
N SER A 153 -16.71 -19.44 15.35
CA SER A 153 -15.77 -20.31 16.05
C SER A 153 -14.65 -19.52 16.74
N GLU A 154 -14.65 -19.53 18.07
CA GLU A 154 -13.50 -19.07 18.85
C GLU A 154 -12.27 -19.93 18.62
N ASN A 155 -12.46 -21.23 18.39
CA ASN A 155 -11.38 -22.16 18.14
C ASN A 155 -10.64 -21.85 16.84
N GLY A 156 -11.37 -21.52 15.78
CA GLY A 156 -10.77 -21.11 14.51
C GLY A 156 -9.87 -19.89 14.70
N VAL A 157 -10.35 -18.88 15.43
CA VAL A 157 -9.54 -17.68 15.76
C VAL A 157 -8.33 -18.04 16.61
N ALA A 158 -8.52 -18.82 17.68
CA ALA A 158 -7.45 -19.18 18.60
C ALA A 158 -6.36 -20.07 17.97
N TYR A 159 -6.79 -21.10 17.24
CA TYR A 159 -5.91 -22.07 16.60
C TYR A 159 -5.12 -21.42 15.46
N PHE A 160 -5.79 -20.76 14.51
CA PHE A 160 -5.09 -20.17 13.36
C PHE A 160 -4.26 -18.94 13.71
N PHE A 161 -4.49 -18.29 14.85
CA PHE A 161 -3.54 -17.29 15.33
C PHE A 161 -2.13 -17.85 15.53
N TYR A 162 -1.99 -19.09 16.04
CA TYR A 162 -0.69 -19.75 16.24
C TYR A 162 -0.35 -20.81 15.18
N ASN A 163 -1.30 -21.18 14.33
CA ASN A 163 -1.14 -22.21 13.29
C ASN A 163 -1.57 -21.69 11.91
N ARG A 164 -1.31 -20.41 11.65
CA ARG A 164 -1.65 -19.75 10.38
C ARG A 164 -1.07 -20.50 9.18
N GLN A 165 -1.77 -20.42 8.07
CA GLN A 165 -1.31 -20.97 6.80
C GLN A 165 -0.69 -19.90 5.92
N ILE A 166 0.00 -20.32 4.86
CA ILE A 166 0.53 -19.40 3.86
C ILE A 166 -0.64 -18.81 3.08
N ASP A 167 -0.66 -17.49 2.89
CA ASP A 167 -1.70 -16.82 2.11
C ASP A 167 -1.73 -17.33 0.66
N LYS A 168 -2.88 -17.19 0.00
CA LYS A 168 -3.13 -17.63 -1.38
C LYS A 168 -2.04 -17.23 -2.39
N LEU A 169 -1.40 -16.08 -2.22
CA LEU A 169 -0.40 -15.56 -3.16
C LEU A 169 1.05 -15.86 -2.73
N GLY A 170 1.25 -16.38 -1.51
CA GLY A 170 2.53 -16.77 -0.93
C GLY A 170 3.39 -15.60 -0.48
N TYR A 171 2.78 -14.47 -0.17
CA TYR A 171 3.46 -13.23 0.21
C TYR A 171 3.91 -13.20 1.68
N THR A 172 3.18 -13.89 2.56
CA THR A 172 3.49 -14.04 3.99
C THR A 172 4.18 -15.38 4.26
N ALA A 173 4.82 -15.97 3.25
CA ALA A 173 5.55 -17.23 3.42
C ALA A 173 6.74 -17.02 4.37
N GLY A 174 6.75 -17.79 5.46
CA GLY A 174 7.75 -17.68 6.52
C GLY A 174 7.34 -16.75 7.67
N ASP A 175 6.21 -16.04 7.57
CA ASP A 175 5.64 -15.30 8.69
C ASP A 175 4.82 -16.25 9.57
N TYR A 176 5.02 -16.22 10.88
CA TYR A 176 4.20 -17.00 11.83
C TYR A 176 4.22 -16.43 13.23
N ASN A 177 3.14 -16.69 13.96
CA ASN A 177 3.06 -16.50 15.39
C ASN A 177 3.21 -17.88 16.03
N THR A 178 3.97 -18.00 17.11
CA THR A 178 4.16 -19.27 17.82
C THR A 178 4.22 -19.04 19.31
N VAL A 179 3.98 -20.10 20.07
CA VAL A 179 4.12 -20.13 21.52
C VAL A 179 4.96 -21.33 21.93
N THR A 180 5.90 -21.13 22.85
CA THR A 180 6.70 -22.21 23.44
C THR A 180 6.41 -22.36 24.92
N GLY A 181 6.34 -23.59 25.43
CA GLY A 181 6.13 -23.87 26.85
C GLY A 181 4.66 -24.06 27.27
N CYS A 182 3.70 -23.89 26.35
CA CYS A 182 2.30 -24.23 26.57
C CYS A 182 1.59 -24.59 25.24
N SER A 183 0.36 -25.09 25.34
CA SER A 183 -0.56 -25.22 24.20
C SER A 183 -1.13 -23.86 23.80
N TYR A 184 -1.54 -23.70 22.53
CA TYR A 184 -2.21 -22.49 22.04
C TYR A 184 -3.44 -22.09 22.88
N LEU A 185 -4.14 -23.07 23.47
CA LEU A 185 -5.29 -22.83 24.35
C LEU A 185 -4.92 -22.16 25.67
N ASN A 186 -3.66 -22.26 26.10
CA ASN A 186 -3.14 -21.67 27.33
C ASN A 186 -2.19 -20.49 27.06
N ALA A 187 -2.06 -20.09 25.80
CA ALA A 187 -1.19 -19.01 25.39
C ALA A 187 -1.87 -17.65 25.56
N ALA A 188 -1.09 -16.65 25.93
CA ALA A 188 -1.57 -15.28 26.02
C ALA A 188 -1.79 -14.67 24.63
N GLY A 189 -2.98 -14.09 24.39
CA GLY A 189 -3.29 -13.30 23.20
C GLY A 189 -3.34 -11.80 23.47
N THR A 190 -3.41 -10.99 22.41
CA THR A 190 -3.72 -9.56 22.49
C THR A 190 -4.81 -9.21 21.49
N LEU A 191 -5.73 -8.33 21.87
CA LEU A 191 -6.87 -7.98 21.01
C LEU A 191 -6.40 -7.31 19.71
N GLN A 192 -5.47 -6.35 19.79
CA GLN A 192 -4.89 -5.69 18.62
C GLN A 192 -4.16 -6.69 17.73
N GLY A 193 -3.36 -7.59 18.31
CA GLY A 193 -2.57 -8.54 17.54
C GLY A 193 -3.44 -9.55 16.79
N THR A 194 -4.50 -10.05 17.42
CA THR A 194 -5.46 -10.93 16.77
C THR A 194 -6.22 -10.21 15.66
N CYS A 195 -6.58 -8.93 15.84
CA CYS A 195 -7.19 -8.14 14.77
C CYS A 195 -6.26 -7.97 13.56
N LEU A 196 -4.95 -7.81 13.77
CA LEU A 196 -3.97 -7.74 12.68
C LEU A 196 -3.84 -9.06 11.92
N GLU A 197 -3.90 -10.20 12.61
CA GLU A 197 -3.92 -11.52 11.97
C GLU A 197 -5.20 -11.68 11.12
N LEU A 198 -6.37 -11.31 11.67
CA LEU A 198 -7.64 -11.32 10.93
C LEU A 198 -7.57 -10.43 9.67
N ALA A 199 -6.95 -9.25 9.77
CA ALA A 199 -6.75 -8.33 8.65
C ALA A 199 -5.80 -8.87 7.55
N THR A 200 -5.16 -10.02 7.74
CA THR A 200 -4.43 -10.72 6.65
C THR A 200 -5.36 -11.41 5.65
N GLY A 201 -6.68 -11.37 5.90
CA GLY A 201 -7.70 -12.04 5.12
C GLY A 201 -8.05 -13.43 5.64
N MET A 202 -7.63 -13.78 6.88
CA MET A 202 -8.03 -15.00 7.58
C MET A 202 -9.55 -15.11 7.58
N GLY A 203 -10.06 -16.31 7.27
CA GLY A 203 -11.50 -16.56 7.26
C GLY A 203 -12.03 -16.74 8.68
N VAL A 204 -13.19 -16.16 8.98
CA VAL A 204 -13.87 -16.40 10.24
C VAL A 204 -14.81 -17.59 10.07
N LEU A 205 -14.54 -18.66 10.81
CA LEU A 205 -15.26 -19.92 10.73
C LEU A 205 -16.51 -19.89 11.61
N THR A 206 -17.47 -20.74 11.30
CA THR A 206 -18.58 -21.09 12.19
C THR A 206 -18.15 -22.15 13.20
N GLU A 207 -18.81 -22.20 14.36
CA GLU A 207 -18.57 -23.22 15.38
C GLU A 207 -18.74 -24.64 14.82
N ALA A 208 -19.66 -24.85 13.88
CA ALA A 208 -19.82 -26.14 13.20
C ALA A 208 -18.61 -26.54 12.33
N GLN A 209 -17.88 -25.58 11.76
CA GLN A 209 -16.69 -25.84 10.94
C GLN A 209 -15.44 -26.11 11.79
N SER A 210 -15.36 -25.51 12.97
CA SER A 210 -14.25 -25.69 13.91
C SER A 210 -14.78 -25.65 15.35
N PRO A 211 -15.34 -26.75 15.86
CA PRO A 211 -15.87 -26.76 17.22
C PRO A 211 -14.82 -26.46 18.27
N TYR A 212 -15.21 -25.89 19.40
CA TYR A 212 -14.29 -25.56 20.48
C TYR A 212 -13.50 -26.79 20.97
N LEU A 213 -12.18 -26.62 21.13
CA LEU A 213 -11.23 -27.67 21.55
C LEU A 213 -10.96 -28.75 20.49
N THR A 214 -11.29 -28.51 19.23
CA THR A 214 -10.91 -29.38 18.12
C THR A 214 -9.67 -28.85 17.38
N GLU A 215 -9.04 -29.70 16.58
CA GLU A 215 -8.00 -29.28 15.65
C GLU A 215 -8.61 -29.15 14.24
N PRO A 216 -8.81 -27.92 13.72
CA PRO A 216 -9.40 -27.73 12.40
C PRO A 216 -8.41 -28.12 11.30
N SER A 217 -8.93 -28.52 10.13
CA SER A 217 -8.09 -28.74 8.95
C SER A 217 -7.36 -27.45 8.56
N PRO A 218 -6.05 -27.50 8.22
CA PRO A 218 -5.29 -26.34 7.74
C PRO A 218 -5.97 -25.57 6.58
N ASP A 219 -6.67 -26.26 5.68
CA ASP A 219 -7.36 -25.66 4.54
C ASP A 219 -8.47 -24.66 4.94
N LEU A 220 -8.93 -24.70 6.20
CA LEU A 220 -9.97 -23.81 6.70
C LEU A 220 -9.46 -22.40 7.05
N CYS A 221 -8.14 -22.18 7.17
CA CYS A 221 -7.55 -20.91 7.59
C CYS A 221 -8.06 -19.70 6.78
N TYR A 222 -8.39 -19.89 5.49
CA TYR A 222 -8.90 -18.85 4.59
C TYR A 222 -10.28 -19.15 4.01
N ALA A 223 -10.96 -20.20 4.50
CA ALA A 223 -12.21 -20.72 3.91
C ALA A 223 -13.50 -20.11 4.48
N GLY A 224 -13.41 -19.33 5.57
CA GLY A 224 -14.59 -18.73 6.21
C GLY A 224 -15.38 -17.79 5.29
N ASP A 225 -16.71 -17.83 5.44
CA ASP A 225 -17.68 -17.04 4.68
C ASP A 225 -17.64 -15.55 5.05
N TYR A 226 -17.12 -15.23 6.24
CA TYR A 226 -16.98 -13.87 6.74
C TYR A 226 -15.51 -13.52 6.95
N VAL A 227 -15.24 -12.23 6.87
CA VAL A 227 -13.91 -11.64 7.03
C VAL A 227 -13.95 -10.25 7.63
N VAL A 228 -12.86 -9.90 8.30
CA VAL A 228 -12.59 -8.53 8.74
C VAL A 228 -12.23 -7.66 7.54
N LYS A 229 -12.96 -6.55 7.40
CA LYS A 229 -12.69 -5.48 6.43
C LYS A 229 -11.83 -4.38 7.05
N ASP A 230 -12.27 -3.84 8.19
CA ASP A 230 -11.58 -2.76 8.90
C ASP A 230 -11.45 -3.09 10.40
N VAL A 231 -10.42 -2.55 11.04
CA VAL A 231 -10.13 -2.68 12.48
C VAL A 231 -10.01 -1.28 13.07
N TYR A 232 -10.69 -1.04 14.17
CA TYR A 232 -10.66 0.23 14.90
C TYR A 232 -10.08 0.00 16.29
N MET A 233 -9.16 0.87 16.70
CA MET A 233 -8.46 0.76 17.98
C MET A 233 -8.62 2.06 18.76
N TYR A 234 -8.97 1.95 20.03
CA TYR A 234 -9.29 3.10 20.88
C TYR A 234 -8.48 3.12 22.17
N ASN A 235 -8.04 4.32 22.56
CA ASN A 235 -7.53 4.56 23.90
C ASN A 235 -8.68 4.74 24.90
N TYR A 236 -8.41 4.39 26.15
CA TYR A 236 -9.29 4.67 27.28
C TYR A 236 -8.48 5.36 28.38
N ASN A 237 -8.60 6.68 28.45
CA ASN A 237 -7.81 7.49 29.35
C ASN A 237 -8.62 7.86 30.60
N GLN A 238 -8.20 7.33 31.75
CA GLN A 238 -8.82 7.60 33.05
C GLN A 238 -8.78 9.08 33.46
N THR A 239 -7.79 9.85 32.99
CA THR A 239 -7.75 11.30 33.25
C THR A 239 -8.72 12.08 32.38
N GLN A 240 -9.22 11.46 31.30
CA GLN A 240 -10.16 12.01 30.32
C GLN A 240 -11.38 11.10 30.23
N LEU A 241 -11.92 10.72 31.39
CA LEU A 241 -12.87 9.62 31.50
C LEU A 241 -14.14 9.86 30.67
N ASP A 242 -14.76 11.04 30.78
CA ASP A 242 -16.00 11.33 30.04
C ASP A 242 -15.78 11.31 28.52
N ALA A 243 -14.64 11.82 28.05
CA ALA A 243 -14.23 11.75 26.65
C ALA A 243 -14.05 10.30 26.17
N SER A 244 -13.41 9.47 27.00
CA SER A 244 -13.18 8.06 26.70
C SER A 244 -14.50 7.28 26.68
N VAL A 245 -15.40 7.53 27.65
CA VAL A 245 -16.75 6.95 27.69
C VAL A 245 -17.53 7.34 26.45
N ALA A 246 -17.57 8.62 26.08
CA ALA A 246 -18.25 9.08 24.87
C ALA A 246 -17.71 8.39 23.60
N LYS A 247 -16.38 8.31 23.46
CA LYS A 247 -15.72 7.64 22.32
C LYS A 247 -16.10 6.16 22.23
N ILE A 248 -16.08 5.42 23.34
CA ILE A 248 -16.45 3.99 23.34
C ILE A 248 -17.95 3.79 23.10
N LYS A 249 -18.83 4.65 23.63
CA LYS A 249 -20.27 4.61 23.28
C LYS A 249 -20.49 4.82 21.79
N GLN A 250 -19.74 5.74 21.18
CA GLN A 250 -19.83 5.94 19.74
C GLN A 250 -19.34 4.72 18.96
N ALA A 251 -18.21 4.14 19.35
CA ALA A 251 -17.73 2.90 18.72
C ALA A 251 -18.74 1.74 18.82
N ILE A 252 -19.42 1.60 19.96
CA ILE A 252 -20.53 0.64 20.12
C ILE A 252 -21.70 0.99 19.19
N THR A 253 -22.02 2.28 19.04
CA THR A 253 -23.10 2.75 18.17
C THR A 253 -22.77 2.55 16.69
N ASP A 254 -21.51 2.72 16.28
CA ASP A 254 -21.07 2.61 14.89
C ASP A 254 -20.84 1.17 14.46
N HIS A 255 -20.29 0.34 15.36
CA HIS A 255 -19.81 -1.00 15.02
C HIS A 255 -20.57 -2.12 15.74
N GLY A 256 -21.41 -1.77 16.71
CA GLY A 256 -22.30 -2.68 17.46
C GLY A 256 -21.76 -3.07 18.83
N SER A 257 -20.45 -3.29 18.95
CA SER A 257 -19.80 -3.62 20.22
C SER A 257 -18.28 -3.36 20.16
N VAL A 258 -17.63 -3.41 21.31
CA VAL A 258 -16.18 -3.21 21.45
C VAL A 258 -15.61 -4.26 22.38
N ALA A 259 -14.54 -4.95 22.00
CA ALA A 259 -13.79 -5.83 22.89
C ALA A 259 -12.79 -5.02 23.70
N CYS A 260 -12.55 -5.38 24.96
CA CYS A 260 -11.50 -4.76 25.79
C CYS A 260 -10.89 -5.77 26.77
N GLY A 261 -9.65 -5.50 27.16
CA GLY A 261 -8.99 -6.16 28.27
C GLY A 261 -9.46 -5.61 29.62
N ILE A 262 -9.55 -6.50 30.61
CA ILE A 262 -9.83 -6.18 32.01
C ILE A 262 -8.94 -7.01 32.93
N TYR A 263 -8.86 -6.60 34.19
CA TYR A 263 -8.56 -7.51 35.27
C TYR A 263 -9.87 -8.15 35.70
N TYR A 264 -9.87 -9.46 35.96
CA TYR A 264 -10.99 -10.17 36.53
C TYR A 264 -10.55 -10.96 37.76
N SER A 265 -11.25 -10.72 38.87
CA SER A 265 -11.26 -11.57 40.05
C SER A 265 -12.64 -11.52 40.70
N PRO A 266 -13.22 -12.67 41.11
CA PRO A 266 -14.52 -12.70 41.77
C PRO A 266 -14.64 -11.81 43.01
N LEU A 267 -13.51 -11.46 43.65
CA LEU A 267 -13.46 -10.57 44.82
C LEU A 267 -13.98 -9.15 44.54
N TYR A 268 -13.93 -8.70 43.28
CA TYR A 268 -14.39 -7.38 42.87
C TYR A 268 -15.78 -7.41 42.21
N LEU A 269 -16.40 -8.59 42.10
CA LEU A 269 -17.73 -8.78 41.56
C LEU A 269 -18.76 -8.85 42.68
N ASN A 270 -19.76 -7.97 42.65
CA ASN A 270 -20.96 -8.13 43.47
C ASN A 270 -21.89 -9.14 42.78
N SER A 271 -22.00 -10.35 43.32
CA SER A 271 -22.82 -11.42 42.74
C SER A 271 -24.32 -11.12 42.69
N LYS A 272 -24.85 -10.27 43.59
CA LYS A 272 -26.27 -9.90 43.61
C LYS A 272 -26.63 -8.94 42.47
N THR A 273 -25.76 -7.96 42.23
CA THR A 273 -26.01 -6.89 41.27
C THR A 273 -25.31 -7.12 39.92
N GLY A 274 -24.33 -8.01 39.85
CA GLY A 274 -23.44 -8.19 38.69
C GLY A 274 -22.44 -7.05 38.50
N ALA A 275 -22.33 -6.13 39.46
CA ALA A 275 -21.47 -4.96 39.39
C ALA A 275 -20.00 -5.32 39.63
N TYR A 276 -19.11 -4.83 38.79
CA TYR A 276 -17.67 -5.09 38.83
C TYR A 276 -16.86 -3.79 38.82
N TYR A 277 -15.93 -3.64 39.76
CA TYR A 277 -15.01 -2.51 39.78
C TYR A 277 -13.66 -2.88 40.42
N PHE A 278 -12.60 -2.77 39.63
CA PHE A 278 -11.23 -2.92 40.07
C PHE A 278 -10.51 -1.54 40.13
N PRO A 279 -10.09 -1.07 41.32
CA PRO A 279 -9.56 0.27 41.52
C PRO A 279 -8.06 0.42 41.21
N LYS A 280 -7.42 -0.60 40.61
CA LYS A 280 -5.99 -0.66 40.30
C LYS A 280 -5.78 -0.98 38.81
N SER A 281 -4.54 -0.86 38.33
CA SER A 281 -4.19 -1.18 36.94
C SER A 281 -3.51 -2.55 36.87
N ALA A 282 -4.17 -3.48 36.18
CA ALA A 282 -3.73 -4.84 35.85
C ALA A 282 -4.63 -5.35 34.71
N ALA A 283 -4.24 -6.39 33.97
CA ALA A 283 -5.14 -7.06 33.02
C ALA A 283 -4.81 -8.56 32.92
N ASN A 284 -5.83 -9.41 32.90
CA ASN A 284 -5.72 -10.87 32.79
C ASN A 284 -6.90 -11.55 32.05
N HIS A 285 -7.87 -10.78 31.56
CA HIS A 285 -9.07 -11.29 30.89
C HIS A 285 -9.53 -10.33 29.78
N ALA A 286 -10.29 -10.83 28.81
CA ALA A 286 -10.88 -10.02 27.74
C ALA A 286 -12.39 -10.26 27.66
N VAL A 287 -13.14 -9.19 27.37
CA VAL A 287 -14.60 -9.19 27.40
C VAL A 287 -15.17 -8.31 26.28
N THR A 288 -16.48 -8.40 26.02
CA THR A 288 -17.15 -7.59 25.00
C THR A 288 -18.12 -6.61 25.63
N VAL A 289 -17.92 -5.32 25.39
CA VAL A 289 -18.85 -4.25 25.76
C VAL A 289 -19.97 -4.19 24.71
N VAL A 290 -21.20 -4.48 25.14
CA VAL A 290 -22.39 -4.56 24.30
C VAL A 290 -23.43 -3.50 24.65
N GLY A 291 -23.07 -2.55 25.51
CA GLY A 291 -23.96 -1.49 25.93
C GLY A 291 -23.46 -0.73 27.14
N TRP A 292 -24.32 0.15 27.64
CA TRP A 292 -24.01 1.03 28.75
C TRP A 292 -25.27 1.43 29.52
N ASP A 293 -25.08 1.84 30.78
CA ASP A 293 -26.11 2.43 31.63
C ASP A 293 -25.46 3.52 32.50
N ASP A 294 -25.69 4.79 32.14
CA ASP A 294 -25.16 5.96 32.86
C ASP A 294 -25.70 6.09 34.28
N ASN A 295 -26.88 5.51 34.52
CA ASN A 295 -27.58 5.58 35.79
C ASN A 295 -27.29 4.38 36.69
N TYR A 296 -26.44 3.44 36.26
CA TYR A 296 -26.10 2.27 37.06
C TYR A 296 -25.45 2.69 38.38
N SER A 297 -26.13 2.41 39.49
CA SER A 297 -25.79 3.01 40.78
C SER A 297 -24.42 2.59 41.30
N ALA A 298 -23.64 3.55 41.78
CA ALA A 298 -22.34 3.33 42.44
C ALA A 298 -22.44 2.44 43.70
N SER A 299 -23.61 2.38 44.34
CA SER A 299 -23.86 1.52 45.51
C SER A 299 -24.00 0.04 45.15
N ASN A 300 -24.15 -0.30 43.86
CA ASN A 300 -24.21 -1.69 43.41
C ASN A 300 -22.86 -2.40 43.52
N PHE A 301 -21.74 -1.68 43.51
CA PHE A 301 -20.38 -2.23 43.48
C PHE A 301 -19.89 -2.60 44.89
N VAL A 302 -19.02 -3.63 44.99
CA VAL A 302 -18.38 -4.03 46.26
C VAL A 302 -17.55 -2.88 46.83
N THR A 303 -16.77 -2.24 45.97
CA THR A 303 -16.06 -0.99 46.27
C THR A 303 -16.72 0.13 45.49
N ASN A 304 -17.04 1.25 46.13
CA ASN A 304 -17.69 2.37 45.46
C ASN A 304 -16.72 3.03 44.45
N PRO A 305 -17.08 3.13 43.15
CA PRO A 305 -16.23 3.74 42.13
C PRO A 305 -16.23 5.27 42.11
N GLY A 306 -16.99 5.92 43.00
CA GLY A 306 -17.09 7.37 43.13
C GLY A 306 -18.09 8.05 42.21
N ARG A 307 -18.68 7.33 41.24
CA ARG A 307 -19.73 7.83 40.34
C ARG A 307 -20.64 6.70 39.84
N ASN A 308 -21.86 7.05 39.42
CA ASN A 308 -22.71 6.14 38.67
C ASN A 308 -22.15 5.94 37.25
N GLY A 309 -22.62 4.88 36.59
CA GLY A 309 -22.29 4.57 35.21
C GLY A 309 -21.55 3.26 35.06
N ALA A 310 -22.05 2.39 34.20
CA ALA A 310 -21.43 1.11 33.91
C ALA A 310 -21.55 0.71 32.44
N TRP A 311 -20.55 -0.01 31.97
CA TRP A 311 -20.57 -0.80 30.75
C TRP A 311 -21.35 -2.09 30.97
N ILE A 312 -22.21 -2.46 30.02
CA ILE A 312 -22.88 -3.76 29.98
C ILE A 312 -21.98 -4.69 29.17
N VAL A 313 -21.48 -5.75 29.81
CA VAL A 313 -20.40 -6.56 29.27
C VAL A 313 -20.82 -8.02 29.16
N LYS A 314 -20.66 -8.60 27.97
CA LYS A 314 -20.80 -10.03 27.70
C LYS A 314 -19.49 -10.74 28.07
N ASN A 315 -19.58 -11.70 29.00
CA ASN A 315 -18.45 -12.51 29.44
C ASN A 315 -18.42 -13.86 28.69
N SER A 316 -17.35 -14.63 28.89
CA SER A 316 -17.08 -15.93 28.26
C SER A 316 -16.93 -17.07 29.27
N TYR A 317 -17.51 -16.93 30.46
CA TYR A 317 -17.50 -17.94 31.54
C TYR A 317 -18.85 -18.67 31.70
N GLY A 318 -19.65 -18.72 30.63
CA GLY A 318 -20.98 -19.31 30.67
C GLY A 318 -22.03 -18.45 31.39
N THR A 319 -23.27 -18.91 31.34
CA THR A 319 -24.44 -18.17 31.83
C THR A 319 -24.53 -18.09 33.36
N SER A 320 -23.84 -18.96 34.09
CA SER A 320 -23.79 -18.92 35.56
C SER A 320 -22.91 -17.80 36.11
N ASN A 321 -22.08 -17.16 35.27
CA ASN A 321 -21.25 -16.03 35.67
C ASN A 321 -22.03 -14.71 35.63
N GLY A 322 -21.98 -13.93 36.71
CA GLY A 322 -22.66 -12.64 36.77
C GLY A 322 -24.18 -12.77 36.60
N LYS A 323 -24.78 -11.90 35.79
CA LYS A 323 -26.20 -11.89 35.46
C LYS A 323 -26.43 -12.57 34.10
N SER A 324 -26.61 -13.89 34.11
CA SER A 324 -26.80 -14.70 32.89
C SER A 324 -25.62 -14.61 31.91
N GLY A 325 -24.38 -14.54 32.43
CA GLY A 325 -23.17 -14.38 31.63
C GLY A 325 -22.76 -12.93 31.35
N TYR A 326 -23.47 -11.95 31.93
CA TYR A 326 -23.18 -10.52 31.78
C TYR A 326 -22.74 -9.89 33.10
N ILE A 327 -21.84 -8.92 33.03
CA ILE A 327 -21.39 -8.11 34.16
C ILE A 327 -21.51 -6.61 33.84
N TYR A 328 -21.61 -5.79 34.87
CA TYR A 328 -21.72 -4.33 34.79
C TYR A 328 -20.42 -3.72 35.29
N ILE A 329 -19.52 -3.32 34.38
CA ILE A 329 -18.19 -2.79 34.74
C ILE A 329 -18.29 -1.28 34.89
N SER A 330 -17.85 -0.74 36.04
CA SER A 330 -17.82 0.72 36.25
C SER A 330 -17.01 1.42 35.15
N TYR A 331 -17.47 2.59 34.69
CA TYR A 331 -16.67 3.44 33.80
C TYR A 331 -15.30 3.78 34.39
N SER A 332 -15.22 3.90 35.72
CA SER A 332 -14.00 4.23 36.46
C SER A 332 -13.04 3.05 36.63
N ASP A 333 -13.35 1.85 36.12
CA ASP A 333 -12.50 0.67 36.29
C ASP A 333 -11.10 0.89 35.68
N LYS A 334 -10.06 0.77 36.52
CA LYS A 334 -8.69 1.14 36.15
C LYS A 334 -7.92 0.04 35.42
N SER A 335 -8.56 -1.11 35.18
CA SER A 335 -8.00 -2.21 34.37
C SER A 335 -8.37 -2.16 32.89
N LEU A 336 -9.36 -1.35 32.51
CA LEU A 336 -9.84 -1.25 31.13
C LEU A 336 -8.69 -0.89 30.17
N ALA A 337 -8.45 -1.75 29.18
CA ALA A 337 -7.36 -1.61 28.23
C ALA A 337 -7.72 -2.16 26.84
N GLU A 338 -6.93 -1.79 25.83
CA GLU A 338 -6.94 -2.41 24.49
C GLU A 338 -8.33 -2.49 23.83
N PHE A 339 -9.06 -1.38 23.79
CA PHE A 339 -10.38 -1.35 23.16
C PHE A 339 -10.25 -1.51 21.64
N VAL A 340 -10.96 -2.48 21.07
CA VAL A 340 -11.00 -2.71 19.63
C VAL A 340 -12.41 -3.00 19.13
N SER A 341 -12.70 -2.53 17.92
CA SER A 341 -13.90 -2.90 17.17
C SER A 341 -13.53 -3.28 15.73
N LEU A 342 -14.47 -3.91 15.03
CA LEU A 342 -14.26 -4.52 13.72
C LEU A 342 -15.43 -4.20 12.80
N GLU A 343 -15.13 -4.03 11.51
CA GLU A 343 -16.13 -4.13 10.46
C GLU A 343 -16.01 -5.46 9.74
N MET A 344 -17.10 -6.22 9.76
CA MET A 344 -17.22 -7.53 9.13
C MET A 344 -17.93 -7.41 7.78
N THR A 345 -17.57 -8.30 6.87
CA THR A 345 -18.26 -8.45 5.59
C THR A 345 -18.21 -9.90 5.11
N THR A 346 -18.93 -10.20 4.03
CA THR A 346 -18.85 -11.51 3.38
C THR A 346 -17.57 -11.63 2.56
N ARG A 347 -17.04 -12.85 2.47
CA ARG A 347 -15.87 -13.17 1.65
C ARG A 347 -16.06 -12.79 0.19
N THR A 348 -17.28 -12.95 -0.33
CA THR A 348 -17.63 -12.65 -1.72
C THR A 348 -17.69 -11.16 -2.02
N ALA A 349 -17.93 -10.31 -1.03
CA ALA A 349 -17.84 -8.85 -1.15
C ALA A 349 -16.39 -8.34 -1.16
N MET A 350 -15.44 -9.17 -0.75
CA MET A 350 -14.02 -8.82 -0.71
C MET A 350 -13.28 -9.15 -2.01
N TYR A 351 -12.03 -8.70 -2.08
CA TYR A 351 -11.20 -8.78 -3.27
C TYR A 351 -10.68 -10.21 -3.51
N ASN A 352 -10.37 -10.54 -4.77
CA ASN A 352 -9.88 -11.87 -5.11
C ASN A 352 -8.47 -12.17 -4.54
N ASN A 353 -7.65 -11.14 -4.37
CA ASN A 353 -6.22 -11.22 -4.13
C ASN A 353 -5.75 -10.15 -3.13
N TYR A 354 -4.94 -10.59 -2.17
CA TYR A 354 -4.39 -9.80 -1.06
C TYR A 354 -2.87 -9.78 -1.19
N TYR A 355 -2.30 -8.62 -1.49
CA TYR A 355 -0.85 -8.41 -1.54
C TYR A 355 -0.38 -7.78 -0.24
N GLN A 356 0.55 -8.43 0.46
CA GLN A 356 0.97 -8.05 1.82
C GLN A 356 2.43 -8.46 2.06
N HIS A 357 3.09 -7.90 3.07
CA HIS A 357 4.43 -8.35 3.51
C HIS A 357 4.49 -8.46 5.05
N ASP A 358 3.32 -8.53 5.67
CA ASP A 358 3.08 -8.41 7.09
C ASP A 358 2.09 -9.47 7.56
N GLY A 359 2.58 -10.70 7.73
CA GLY A 359 1.78 -11.86 8.10
C GLY A 359 1.67 -12.13 9.60
N THR A 360 2.39 -11.43 10.47
CA THR A 360 2.31 -11.69 11.92
C THR A 360 1.27 -10.82 12.62
N GLY A 361 0.84 -11.25 13.81
CA GLY A 361 0.02 -10.47 14.74
C GLY A 361 0.78 -9.45 15.60
N PHE A 362 2.06 -9.14 15.32
CA PHE A 362 2.83 -8.22 16.18
C PHE A 362 2.31 -6.78 16.09
N CYS A 363 1.84 -6.24 17.23
CA CYS A 363 1.24 -4.90 17.32
C CYS A 363 2.12 -3.85 18.03
N GLY A 364 3.31 -4.23 18.52
CA GLY A 364 4.06 -3.40 19.46
C GLY A 364 5.03 -2.35 18.88
N LYS A 365 5.10 -2.16 17.55
CA LYS A 365 6.12 -1.28 16.93
C LYS A 365 5.54 -0.32 15.90
N GLY A 366 5.45 0.95 16.29
CA GLY A 366 5.14 2.07 15.39
C GLY A 366 6.39 2.70 14.78
N TYR A 367 6.23 3.38 13.64
CA TYR A 367 7.29 4.15 12.99
C TYR A 367 6.76 5.50 12.48
N ARG A 368 7.50 6.59 12.80
CA ARG A 368 7.06 8.00 12.59
C ARG A 368 8.19 8.91 12.07
N SER A 369 9.05 8.40 11.20
CA SER A 369 10.25 9.15 10.74
C SER A 369 10.42 9.23 9.23
N ALA A 370 9.40 8.89 8.44
CA ALA A 370 9.47 8.92 6.97
C ALA A 370 8.44 9.85 6.32
N GLU A 371 8.87 10.50 5.23
CA GLU A 371 8.01 11.29 4.35
C GLU A 371 7.04 10.42 3.55
N TRP A 372 7.49 9.23 3.15
CA TRP A 372 6.72 8.26 2.38
C TRP A 372 7.11 6.84 2.79
N TYR A 373 6.12 5.96 2.83
CA TYR A 373 6.23 4.52 2.92
C TYR A 373 5.88 3.92 1.56
N ALA A 374 6.50 2.80 1.18
CA ALA A 374 6.18 2.13 -0.07
C ALA A 374 6.30 0.61 0.06
N ASN A 375 5.23 -0.12 -0.28
CA ASN A 375 5.31 -1.56 -0.50
C ASN A 375 5.34 -1.86 -1.99
N VAL A 376 6.28 -2.71 -2.40
CA VAL A 376 6.46 -3.18 -3.77
C VAL A 376 5.97 -4.61 -3.88
N PHE A 377 5.13 -4.86 -4.86
CA PHE A 377 4.52 -6.16 -5.12
C PHE A 377 4.72 -6.55 -6.58
N LYS A 378 4.58 -7.84 -6.85
CA LYS A 378 4.51 -8.42 -8.19
C LYS A 378 3.12 -8.97 -8.44
N ALA A 379 2.39 -8.38 -9.38
CA ALA A 379 1.08 -8.86 -9.79
C ALA A 379 1.19 -10.33 -10.24
N LYS A 380 0.39 -11.24 -9.67
CA LYS A 380 0.43 -12.67 -10.00
C LYS A 380 -0.41 -12.94 -11.24
N GLY A 381 -1.60 -12.33 -11.33
CA GLY A 381 -2.62 -12.66 -12.32
C GLY A 381 -3.23 -14.03 -12.06
N ALA A 382 -4.19 -14.42 -12.89
CA ALA A 382 -4.69 -15.80 -12.98
C ALA A 382 -4.43 -16.31 -14.39
N GLY A 383 -3.60 -17.35 -14.58
CA GLY A 383 -3.43 -17.96 -15.92
C GLY A 383 -3.11 -16.99 -17.07
N GLU A 384 -2.26 -15.98 -16.81
CA GLU A 384 -1.90 -14.86 -17.71
C GLU A 384 -2.91 -13.69 -17.84
N PHE A 385 -4.06 -13.71 -17.14
CA PHE A 385 -5.00 -12.58 -17.10
C PHE A 385 -4.52 -11.43 -16.21
N ASN A 386 -4.91 -10.20 -16.57
CA ASN A 386 -4.59 -9.01 -15.80
C ASN A 386 -5.39 -8.95 -14.49
N GLU A 387 -5.00 -8.04 -13.62
CA GLU A 387 -5.70 -7.67 -12.40
C GLU A 387 -6.03 -6.18 -12.41
N GLU A 388 -7.04 -5.79 -11.64
CA GLU A 388 -7.32 -4.40 -11.30
C GLU A 388 -7.07 -4.18 -9.82
N LEU A 389 -6.13 -3.30 -9.51
CA LEU A 389 -5.93 -2.78 -8.15
C LEU A 389 -7.07 -1.83 -7.81
N LYS A 390 -7.85 -2.21 -6.80
CA LYS A 390 -9.09 -1.52 -6.38
C LYS A 390 -8.91 -0.73 -5.08
N ALA A 391 -8.07 -1.22 -4.17
CA ALA A 391 -7.87 -0.59 -2.87
C ALA A 391 -6.45 -0.80 -2.33
N PHE A 392 -6.08 -0.02 -1.32
CA PHE A 392 -4.94 -0.30 -0.45
C PHE A 392 -5.41 -0.45 1.00
N GLY A 393 -4.67 -1.25 1.76
CA GLY A 393 -4.87 -1.39 3.21
C GLY A 393 -3.71 -0.74 3.96
N ILE A 394 -3.95 -0.17 5.13
CA ILE A 394 -2.90 0.38 5.97
C ILE A 394 -3.25 0.30 7.46
N CYS A 395 -2.27 -0.03 8.31
CA CYS A 395 -2.42 0.07 9.76
C CYS A 395 -1.77 1.34 10.31
N VAL A 396 -2.56 2.21 10.92
CA VAL A 396 -2.10 3.47 11.54
C VAL A 396 -2.32 3.46 13.05
N MET A 397 -1.39 4.06 13.80
CA MET A 397 -1.41 4.05 15.28
C MET A 397 -1.71 5.42 15.87
N GLU A 398 -2.43 6.26 15.14
CA GLU A 398 -2.62 7.67 15.48
C GLU A 398 -3.96 8.15 14.92
N THR A 399 -4.73 8.86 15.75
CA THR A 399 -6.05 9.38 15.36
C THR A 399 -5.91 10.68 14.56
N GLY A 400 -6.88 10.96 13.68
CA GLY A 400 -6.90 12.21 12.90
C GLY A 400 -5.74 12.38 11.92
N LEU A 401 -5.33 11.29 11.26
CA LEU A 401 -4.28 11.32 10.26
C LEU A 401 -4.81 11.65 8.89
N ASN A 402 -4.14 12.56 8.18
CA ASN A 402 -4.31 12.73 6.74
C ASN A 402 -3.38 11.77 5.99
N TYR A 403 -3.84 11.25 4.85
CA TYR A 403 -3.01 10.46 3.96
C TYR A 403 -2.94 11.04 2.55
N GLU A 404 -1.80 10.80 1.91
CA GLU A 404 -1.61 10.92 0.46
C GLU A 404 -1.18 9.56 -0.09
N VAL A 405 -1.81 9.06 -1.15
CA VAL A 405 -1.46 7.77 -1.77
C VAL A 405 -1.12 7.92 -3.25
N GLN A 406 -0.09 7.19 -3.68
CA GLN A 406 0.34 7.10 -5.07
C GLN A 406 0.58 5.64 -5.45
N VAL A 407 0.21 5.28 -6.68
CA VAL A 407 0.50 3.97 -7.25
C VAL A 407 1.45 4.12 -8.42
N TYR A 408 2.48 3.27 -8.48
CA TYR A 408 3.38 3.16 -9.62
C TYR A 408 3.31 1.76 -10.22
N THR A 409 2.99 1.66 -11.51
CA THR A 409 2.93 0.39 -12.24
C THR A 409 4.10 0.23 -13.21
N GLY A 410 4.36 -0.99 -13.65
CA GLY A 410 5.41 -1.31 -14.62
C GLY A 410 6.80 -0.93 -14.14
N LEU A 411 7.11 -1.19 -12.86
CA LEU A 411 8.41 -0.83 -12.29
C LEU A 411 9.53 -1.46 -13.10
N THR A 412 10.49 -0.63 -13.50
CA THR A 412 11.70 -1.09 -14.21
C THR A 412 12.75 -1.69 -13.28
N SER A 413 12.61 -1.45 -11.97
CA SER A 413 13.46 -2.01 -10.91
C SER A 413 12.65 -2.14 -9.63
N PRO A 414 12.53 -3.33 -9.01
CA PRO A 414 11.82 -3.49 -7.74
C PRO A 414 12.51 -2.76 -6.59
N SER A 415 13.83 -2.53 -6.68
CA SER A 415 14.60 -1.73 -5.71
C SER A 415 14.33 -0.22 -5.72
N LYS A 416 13.44 0.25 -6.61
CA LYS A 416 13.14 1.67 -6.80
C LYS A 416 11.63 1.85 -6.96
N PRO A 417 10.90 2.17 -5.89
CA PRO A 417 9.42 2.16 -5.87
C PRO A 417 8.79 3.18 -6.83
N THR A 418 9.54 4.18 -7.30
CA THR A 418 9.07 5.19 -8.28
C THR A 418 9.60 4.97 -9.70
N SER A 419 10.21 3.82 -10.00
CA SER A 419 10.89 3.60 -11.30
C SER A 419 9.93 3.41 -12.50
N GLY A 420 8.67 3.08 -12.22
CA GLY A 420 7.60 2.85 -13.19
C GLY A 420 6.83 4.11 -13.61
N THR A 421 5.52 3.97 -13.80
CA THR A 421 4.61 5.05 -14.21
C THR A 421 3.60 5.32 -13.11
N LYS A 422 3.43 6.59 -12.74
CA LYS A 422 2.39 6.98 -11.81
C LYS A 422 1.01 6.69 -12.43
N ALA A 423 0.16 5.97 -11.71
CA ALA A 423 -1.18 5.62 -12.17
C ALA A 423 -2.10 6.85 -12.17
N PHE A 424 -2.17 7.55 -11.03
CA PHE A 424 -3.01 8.73 -10.89
C PHE A 424 -2.25 10.02 -11.28
N ALA A 425 -2.90 10.85 -12.10
CA ALA A 425 -2.35 12.15 -12.52
C ALA A 425 -2.19 13.09 -11.30
N THR A 426 -3.23 13.14 -10.46
CA THR A 426 -3.23 13.81 -9.16
C THR A 426 -2.98 12.80 -8.04
N THR A 427 -2.36 13.23 -6.95
CA THR A 427 -2.20 12.39 -5.76
C THR A 427 -3.57 12.24 -5.08
N VAL A 428 -3.96 11.00 -4.76
CA VAL A 428 -5.19 10.71 -4.04
C VAL A 428 -4.97 11.05 -2.56
N LYS A 429 -5.98 11.66 -1.91
CA LYS A 429 -5.90 12.14 -0.53
C LYS A 429 -7.15 11.77 0.25
N GLY A 430 -7.00 11.65 1.56
CA GLY A 430 -8.11 11.49 2.50
C GLY A 430 -7.60 11.55 3.94
N SER A 431 -8.41 11.05 4.88
CA SER A 431 -8.09 11.04 6.31
C SER A 431 -8.59 9.78 7.01
N PHE A 432 -7.94 9.42 8.10
CA PHE A 432 -8.34 8.43 9.07
C PHE A 432 -8.75 9.14 10.35
N VAL A 433 -9.97 8.85 10.82
CA VAL A 433 -10.46 9.38 12.10
C VAL A 433 -9.84 8.58 13.24
N ASP A 434 -9.95 7.26 13.16
CA ASP A 434 -9.49 6.31 14.18
C ASP A 434 -8.16 5.64 13.82
N ALA A 435 -7.47 5.17 14.86
CA ALA A 435 -6.35 4.24 14.71
C ALA A 435 -6.86 2.84 14.37
N GLY A 436 -5.98 2.01 13.80
CA GLY A 436 -6.27 0.64 13.40
C GLY A 436 -5.96 0.37 11.93
N PHE A 437 -6.56 -0.70 11.39
CA PHE A 437 -6.34 -1.15 10.02
C PHE A 437 -7.51 -0.73 9.13
N HIS A 438 -7.21 0.01 8.06
CA HIS A 438 -8.21 0.58 7.17
C HIS A 438 -7.97 0.16 5.73
N ILE A 439 -9.04 -0.22 5.03
CA ILE A 439 -9.07 -0.44 3.58
C ILE A 439 -9.68 0.77 2.90
N VAL A 440 -8.93 1.35 1.95
CA VAL A 440 -9.33 2.53 1.21
C VAL A 440 -9.39 2.21 -0.28
N GLU A 441 -10.57 2.37 -0.87
CA GLU A 441 -10.77 2.21 -2.31
C GLU A 441 -10.17 3.39 -3.09
N PHE A 442 -9.58 3.08 -4.24
CA PHE A 442 -9.11 4.08 -5.18
C PHE A 442 -10.30 4.68 -5.95
N PRO A 443 -10.24 5.95 -6.34
CA PRO A 443 -11.32 6.60 -7.11
C PRO A 443 -11.58 5.92 -8.46
N GLU A 444 -10.54 5.29 -9.03
CA GLU A 444 -10.63 4.47 -10.24
C GLU A 444 -9.69 3.26 -10.09
N PRO A 445 -10.01 2.10 -10.68
CA PRO A 445 -9.13 0.95 -10.68
C PRO A 445 -7.81 1.25 -11.42
N VAL A 446 -6.75 0.54 -11.04
CA VAL A 446 -5.47 0.58 -11.77
C VAL A 446 -5.19 -0.79 -12.38
N SER A 447 -5.05 -0.86 -13.72
CA SER A 447 -4.79 -2.13 -14.39
C SER A 447 -3.33 -2.59 -14.22
N LEU A 448 -3.19 -3.82 -13.75
CA LEU A 448 -1.94 -4.54 -13.56
C LEU A 448 -1.86 -5.73 -14.52
N THR A 449 -0.81 -5.80 -15.31
CA THR A 449 -0.49 -6.96 -16.15
C THR A 449 0.24 -8.03 -15.37
N ALA A 450 -0.25 -9.26 -15.49
CA ALA A 450 0.31 -10.45 -14.84
C ALA A 450 1.85 -10.51 -14.92
N GLY A 451 2.50 -10.58 -13.77
CA GLY A 451 3.94 -10.68 -13.57
C GLY A 451 4.68 -9.35 -13.47
N GLU A 452 4.01 -8.21 -13.62
CA GLU A 452 4.67 -6.91 -13.46
C GLU A 452 4.86 -6.53 -11.99
N ASN A 453 5.88 -5.73 -11.70
CA ASN A 453 6.01 -5.11 -10.39
C ASN A 453 5.26 -3.77 -10.34
N PHE A 454 4.60 -3.51 -9.21
CA PHE A 454 3.94 -2.25 -8.88
C PHE A 454 4.27 -1.83 -7.44
N ALA A 455 4.06 -0.57 -7.12
CA ALA A 455 4.26 -0.04 -5.77
C ALA A 455 3.05 0.78 -5.31
N VAL A 456 2.66 0.60 -4.06
CA VAL A 456 1.72 1.47 -3.35
C VAL A 456 2.52 2.32 -2.38
N LEU A 457 2.47 3.64 -2.54
CA LEU A 457 3.18 4.62 -1.74
C LEU A 457 2.18 5.40 -0.90
N VAL A 458 2.41 5.48 0.41
CA VAL A 458 1.55 6.23 1.35
C VAL A 458 2.40 7.23 2.12
N LYS A 459 1.90 8.46 2.26
CA LYS A 459 2.42 9.48 3.16
C LYS A 459 1.36 9.79 4.20
N LEU A 460 1.76 9.87 5.46
CA LEU A 460 0.88 10.17 6.59
C LEU A 460 1.28 11.52 7.19
N THR A 461 0.30 12.36 7.51
CA THR A 461 0.52 13.68 8.12
C THR A 461 -0.52 13.91 9.19
N ASN A 462 -0.08 14.31 10.38
CA ASN A 462 -0.99 14.57 11.49
C ASN A 462 -1.64 15.96 11.43
N SER A 463 -2.59 16.22 12.33
CA SER A 463 -3.41 17.44 12.35
C SER A 463 -2.61 18.75 12.42
N VAL A 464 -1.40 18.71 12.97
CA VAL A 464 -0.49 19.87 13.08
C VAL A 464 0.60 19.91 12.00
N GLY A 465 0.52 19.05 10.98
CA GLY A 465 1.44 19.02 9.85
C GLY A 465 2.72 18.20 10.07
N GLY A 466 2.84 17.48 11.18
CA GLY A 466 3.93 16.54 11.48
C GLY A 466 3.75 15.19 10.80
N LEU A 467 4.78 14.34 10.86
CA LEU A 467 4.71 12.98 10.30
C LEU A 467 3.74 12.11 11.10
N GLY A 468 2.96 11.27 10.41
CA GLY A 468 2.07 10.30 11.05
C GLY A 468 2.75 8.95 11.34
N THR A 469 2.17 8.21 12.29
CA THR A 469 2.68 6.92 12.76
C THR A 469 2.01 5.74 12.04
N ILE A 470 2.83 4.92 11.38
CA ILE A 470 2.39 3.65 10.77
C ILE A 470 2.84 2.47 11.64
N LEU A 471 2.04 1.41 11.71
CA LEU A 471 2.46 0.17 12.34
C LEU A 471 3.37 -0.65 11.40
N VAL A 472 4.40 -1.27 11.96
CA VAL A 472 5.33 -2.13 11.21
C VAL A 472 5.36 -3.54 11.76
N ASP A 473 5.49 -4.51 10.87
CA ASP A 473 5.71 -5.91 11.22
C ASP A 473 7.22 -6.21 11.31
N THR A 474 7.62 -6.94 12.34
CA THR A 474 9.02 -7.30 12.62
C THR A 474 9.06 -8.49 13.56
N THR A 475 10.18 -9.22 13.56
CA THR A 475 10.36 -10.31 14.52
C THR A 475 10.40 -9.77 15.94
N TYR A 476 9.55 -10.33 16.80
CA TYR A 476 9.53 -10.08 18.24
C TYR A 476 9.43 -11.40 18.97
N VAL A 477 10.25 -11.58 20.00
CA VAL A 477 10.19 -12.73 20.89
C VAL A 477 10.07 -12.18 22.30
N GLN A 478 8.98 -12.53 22.99
CA GLN A 478 8.72 -12.07 24.36
C GLN A 478 9.90 -12.45 25.27
N ASN A 479 10.27 -11.62 26.24
CA ASN A 479 11.29 -12.00 27.23
C ASN A 479 10.69 -12.99 28.24
N PRO A 480 11.47 -13.96 28.74
CA PRO A 480 10.98 -14.86 29.77
C PRO A 480 10.70 -14.10 31.08
N THR A 481 9.52 -14.33 31.64
CA THR A 481 9.07 -13.88 32.97
C THR A 481 8.71 -15.10 33.84
N SER A 482 8.60 -14.96 35.16
CA SER A 482 8.23 -16.06 36.07
C SER A 482 6.88 -16.70 35.70
N SER A 483 5.99 -15.92 35.09
CA SER A 483 4.67 -16.31 34.63
C SER A 483 4.63 -16.84 33.18
N SER A 484 5.67 -16.57 32.37
CA SER A 484 5.85 -17.19 31.04
C SER A 484 6.08 -18.71 31.07
N VAL A 485 6.33 -19.27 32.26
CA VAL A 485 6.50 -20.73 32.45
C VAL A 485 5.16 -21.48 32.37
N SER A 486 4.03 -20.86 32.76
CA SER A 486 2.71 -21.51 32.74
C SER A 486 1.85 -21.14 31.53
N GLN A 487 1.99 -19.92 30.99
CA GLN A 487 1.24 -19.43 29.82
C GLN A 487 2.06 -19.40 28.53
N GLY A 488 3.27 -19.93 28.58
CA GLY A 488 4.19 -19.98 27.45
C GLY A 488 4.75 -18.62 27.06
N ARG A 489 5.71 -18.67 26.13
CA ARG A 489 6.42 -17.52 25.58
C ARG A 489 5.99 -17.31 24.13
N VAL A 490 5.39 -16.17 23.84
CA VAL A 490 4.91 -15.84 22.50
C VAL A 490 6.05 -15.27 21.64
N ALA A 491 6.09 -15.67 20.38
CA ALA A 491 6.99 -15.13 19.37
C ALA A 491 6.23 -14.84 18.07
N TYR A 492 6.55 -13.70 17.47
CA TYR A 492 6.14 -13.31 16.13
C TYR A 492 7.39 -13.33 15.25
N ILE A 493 7.39 -14.17 14.23
CA ILE A 493 8.53 -14.33 13.33
C ILE A 493 8.11 -13.74 11.98
N SER A 494 8.74 -12.63 11.60
CA SER A 494 8.46 -11.90 10.36
C SER A 494 9.59 -12.13 9.35
N SER A 495 9.23 -12.55 8.15
CA SER A 495 10.10 -12.82 7.00
C SER A 495 10.35 -11.53 6.21
N THR A 496 11.24 -10.67 6.73
CA THR A 496 11.57 -9.40 6.09
C THR A 496 12.60 -9.58 4.98
N GLY A 497 12.21 -9.27 3.74
CA GLY A 497 13.00 -9.46 2.53
C GLY A 497 13.37 -8.17 1.82
N LYS A 498 14.47 -8.21 1.05
CA LYS A 498 14.91 -7.08 0.22
C LYS A 498 13.85 -6.72 -0.83
N ASN A 499 13.70 -5.42 -1.07
CA ASN A 499 12.78 -4.82 -2.04
C ASN A 499 11.28 -5.06 -1.78
N GLN A 500 10.89 -5.36 -0.54
CA GLN A 500 9.49 -5.45 -0.14
C GLN A 500 8.98 -4.07 0.28
N THR A 501 9.57 -3.51 1.33
CA THR A 501 9.17 -2.22 1.92
C THR A 501 10.28 -1.19 1.82
N PHE A 502 9.92 0.05 1.48
CA PHE A 502 10.82 1.20 1.48
C PHE A 502 10.26 2.37 2.29
N ILE A 503 11.18 3.17 2.85
CA ILE A 503 10.89 4.46 3.46
C ILE A 503 11.65 5.57 2.73
N LYS A 504 11.05 6.74 2.65
CA LYS A 504 11.69 7.95 2.13
C LYS A 504 11.99 8.90 3.27
N VAL A 505 13.27 9.19 3.48
CA VAL A 505 13.75 10.10 4.52
C VAL A 505 14.71 11.10 3.87
N SER A 506 14.51 12.40 4.13
CA SER A 506 15.34 13.47 3.57
C SER A 506 15.51 13.37 2.05
N GLY A 507 14.42 13.10 1.34
CA GLY A 507 14.41 12.96 -0.11
C GLY A 507 14.94 11.62 -0.68
N LYS A 508 15.47 10.71 0.14
CA LYS A 508 16.10 9.44 -0.30
C LYS A 508 15.31 8.20 0.13
N TRP A 509 15.26 7.19 -0.75
CA TRP A 509 14.62 5.91 -0.46
C TRP A 509 15.60 4.93 0.19
N TYR A 510 15.13 4.24 1.23
CA TYR A 510 15.85 3.19 1.95
C TYR A 510 14.98 1.94 2.05
N ASP A 511 15.60 0.77 1.89
CA ASP A 511 14.94 -0.53 2.06
C ASP A 511 14.84 -0.85 3.57
N MET A 512 13.61 -1.06 4.06
CA MET A 512 13.35 -1.29 5.48
C MET A 512 13.89 -2.63 5.99
N ALA A 513 14.06 -3.65 5.14
CA ALA A 513 14.66 -4.91 5.57
C ALA A 513 16.10 -4.68 6.05
N THR A 514 16.86 -3.83 5.36
CA THR A 514 18.23 -3.46 5.78
C THR A 514 18.28 -2.40 6.88
N ALA A 515 17.35 -1.44 6.89
CA ALA A 515 17.39 -0.33 7.84
C ALA A 515 16.78 -0.68 9.21
N LEU A 516 15.76 -1.55 9.22
CA LEU A 516 14.87 -1.77 10.37
C LEU A 516 14.53 -3.24 10.64
N LYS A 517 14.82 -4.16 9.71
CA LYS A 517 14.36 -5.55 9.74
C LYS A 517 12.84 -5.62 9.96
N ALA A 518 12.11 -4.83 9.18
CA ALA A 518 10.67 -4.66 9.33
C ALA A 518 9.99 -4.40 7.98
N ASN A 519 8.69 -4.69 7.92
CA ASN A 519 7.81 -4.33 6.81
C ASN A 519 6.74 -3.35 7.29
N ALA A 520 6.38 -2.39 6.45
CA ALA A 520 5.26 -1.50 6.72
C ALA A 520 3.97 -2.29 6.46
N ARG A 521 2.99 -2.15 7.36
CA ARG A 521 1.66 -2.78 7.20
C ARG A 521 0.84 -2.02 6.17
N ILE A 522 1.25 -2.14 4.90
CA ILE A 522 0.56 -1.61 3.71
C ILE A 522 0.22 -2.80 2.83
N LYS A 523 -1.07 -2.96 2.53
CA LYS A 523 -1.59 -4.04 1.68
C LYS A 523 -2.12 -3.47 0.36
N ALA A 524 -2.24 -4.31 -0.66
CA ALA A 524 -2.86 -3.95 -1.93
C ALA A 524 -3.90 -5.01 -2.33
N TYR A 525 -5.06 -4.57 -2.81
CA TYR A 525 -6.20 -5.43 -3.07
C TYR A 525 -6.62 -5.39 -4.52
N THR A 526 -6.70 -6.56 -5.15
CA THR A 526 -6.98 -6.64 -6.59
C THR A 526 -8.05 -7.65 -6.93
N ASN A 527 -8.79 -7.39 -8.01
CA ASN A 527 -9.66 -8.36 -8.66
C ASN A 527 -9.06 -8.84 -9.98
N VAL A 528 -9.27 -10.11 -10.29
CA VAL A 528 -8.86 -10.70 -11.58
C VAL A 528 -9.81 -10.20 -12.67
N THR A 529 -9.25 -9.78 -13.80
CA THR A 529 -10.03 -9.34 -14.96
C THR A 529 -10.29 -10.49 -15.94
N ALA A 530 -11.30 -10.33 -16.79
CA ALA A 530 -11.58 -11.29 -17.87
C ALA A 530 -10.59 -11.18 -19.05
N ASP A 531 -9.89 -10.06 -19.20
CA ASP A 531 -9.13 -9.72 -20.40
C ASP A 531 -7.62 -9.53 -20.17
N LYS A 532 -6.83 -9.86 -21.20
CA LYS A 532 -5.39 -9.57 -21.24
C LYS A 532 -5.11 -8.19 -21.84
N SER A 533 -4.05 -7.52 -21.37
CA SER A 533 -3.63 -6.23 -21.94
C SER A 533 -3.16 -6.37 -23.39
N ASN A 534 -3.81 -5.65 -24.31
CA ASN A 534 -3.36 -5.52 -25.70
C ASN A 534 -2.59 -4.22 -25.91
N PHE A 535 -1.32 -4.31 -26.33
CA PHE A 535 -0.43 -3.17 -26.51
C PHE A 535 -0.15 -2.89 -27.99
N HIS A 536 -0.44 -1.68 -28.46
CA HIS A 536 -0.19 -1.28 -29.85
C HIS A 536 0.31 0.16 -29.95
N LEU A 537 0.86 0.56 -31.10
CA LEU A 537 1.26 1.94 -31.33
C LEU A 537 0.11 2.74 -31.94
N SER A 538 0.12 4.06 -31.69
CA SER A 538 -0.72 5.01 -32.42
C SER A 538 -0.53 4.94 -33.95
N THR A 539 0.64 4.48 -34.41
CA THR A 539 0.86 4.04 -35.80
C THR A 539 2.07 3.11 -35.91
N ASN A 540 1.99 2.11 -36.77
CA ASN A 540 3.11 1.22 -37.12
C ASN A 540 4.01 1.79 -38.23
N ASN A 541 3.50 2.79 -38.97
CA ASN A 541 4.21 3.44 -40.07
C ASN A 541 4.03 4.96 -39.96
N LEU A 542 5.14 5.67 -39.70
CA LEU A 542 5.14 7.12 -39.57
C LEU A 542 5.93 7.76 -40.72
N SER A 543 5.38 8.82 -41.30
CA SER A 543 6.06 9.65 -42.30
C SER A 543 6.21 11.07 -41.76
N VAL A 544 7.46 11.55 -41.67
CA VAL A 544 7.80 12.86 -41.10
C VAL A 544 8.57 13.68 -42.12
N SER A 545 8.17 14.93 -42.33
CA SER A 545 8.94 15.86 -43.15
C SER A 545 10.27 16.24 -42.48
N LYS A 546 11.34 16.42 -43.26
CA LYS A 546 12.62 16.94 -42.74
C LYS A 546 12.39 18.25 -41.96
N GLY A 547 12.88 18.31 -40.73
CA GLY A 547 12.71 19.43 -39.80
C GLY A 547 11.42 19.36 -38.95
N ALA A 548 10.41 18.60 -39.36
CA ALA A 548 9.15 18.47 -38.64
C ALA A 548 9.22 17.48 -37.47
N LYS A 549 8.25 17.60 -36.55
CA LYS A 549 8.03 16.70 -35.42
C LYS A 549 6.71 15.94 -35.57
N SER A 550 6.62 14.74 -35.00
CA SER A 550 5.39 13.96 -34.88
C SER A 550 5.46 13.06 -33.65
N LYS A 551 4.32 12.73 -33.03
CA LYS A 551 4.27 11.92 -31.81
C LYS A 551 3.91 10.46 -32.13
N ILE A 552 4.59 9.53 -31.48
CA ILE A 552 4.20 8.12 -31.40
C ILE A 552 3.85 7.84 -29.93
N SER A 553 2.81 7.07 -29.68
CA SER A 553 2.41 6.69 -28.32
C SER A 553 2.10 5.20 -28.27
N LEU A 554 2.40 4.58 -27.12
CA LEU A 554 1.93 3.24 -26.79
C LEU A 554 0.49 3.39 -26.29
N LEU A 555 -0.41 2.61 -26.90
CA LEU A 555 -1.81 2.50 -26.53
C LEU A 555 -2.03 1.14 -25.90
N ALA A 556 -2.90 1.11 -24.89
CA ALA A 556 -3.28 -0.08 -24.13
C ALA A 556 -4.75 0.04 -23.70
N ALA A 557 -5.28 -1.01 -23.06
CA ALA A 557 -6.59 -1.00 -22.41
C ALA A 557 -6.72 0.17 -21.40
N PRO A 558 -7.95 0.55 -20.99
CA PRO A 558 -8.17 1.54 -19.94
C PRO A 558 -7.31 1.28 -18.70
N TYR A 559 -6.91 2.33 -18.00
CA TYR A 559 -6.16 2.27 -16.73
C TYR A 559 -4.79 1.56 -16.78
N VAL A 560 -4.26 1.28 -17.97
CA VAL A 560 -2.91 0.73 -18.13
C VAL A 560 -1.87 1.86 -18.24
N HIS A 561 -1.05 2.02 -17.21
CA HIS A 561 0.01 3.03 -17.15
C HIS A 561 1.39 2.42 -17.45
N ARG A 562 2.11 2.95 -18.45
CA ARG A 562 3.39 2.36 -18.91
C ARG A 562 4.46 3.39 -19.22
N LYS A 563 5.67 3.09 -18.74
CA LYS A 563 6.86 3.86 -19.04
C LYS A 563 7.51 3.25 -20.27
N VAL A 564 7.59 4.04 -21.34
CA VAL A 564 8.18 3.60 -22.59
C VAL A 564 9.50 4.31 -22.81
N THR A 565 10.56 3.52 -23.00
CA THR A 565 11.87 4.01 -23.42
C THR A 565 11.94 3.97 -24.94
N TRP A 566 12.11 5.12 -25.57
CA TRP A 566 12.18 5.25 -27.02
C TRP A 566 13.62 5.32 -27.54
N LYS A 567 13.90 4.62 -28.65
CA LYS A 567 15.20 4.65 -29.34
C LYS A 567 15.02 4.70 -30.84
N SER A 568 15.82 5.53 -31.51
CA SER A 568 15.95 5.51 -32.98
C SER A 568 17.11 4.61 -33.39
N LYS A 569 16.89 3.70 -34.35
CA LYS A 569 17.94 2.85 -34.93
C LYS A 569 19.02 3.69 -35.62
N ASN A 570 18.66 4.84 -36.19
CA ASN A 570 19.58 5.76 -36.87
C ASN A 570 19.22 7.21 -36.51
N THR A 571 19.96 7.74 -35.54
CA THR A 571 19.77 9.09 -34.99
C THR A 571 20.14 10.21 -35.96
N LYS A 572 20.89 9.91 -37.04
CA LYS A 572 21.20 10.85 -38.14
C LYS A 572 19.97 11.07 -39.04
N ILE A 573 19.12 10.05 -39.20
CA ILE A 573 17.87 10.15 -39.97
C ILE A 573 16.77 10.81 -39.14
N ALA A 574 16.54 10.32 -37.92
CA ALA A 574 15.55 10.88 -37.01
C ALA A 574 15.93 10.65 -35.55
N SER A 575 15.59 11.60 -34.68
CA SER A 575 15.66 11.44 -33.22
C SER A 575 14.27 11.24 -32.62
N VAL A 576 14.20 10.61 -31.46
CA VAL A 576 12.98 10.50 -30.64
C VAL A 576 13.32 10.89 -29.21
N ASN A 577 12.44 11.64 -28.54
CA ASN A 577 12.62 11.98 -27.12
C ASN A 577 11.91 10.98 -26.19
N THR A 578 12.00 11.21 -24.88
CA THR A 578 11.38 10.36 -23.85
C THR A 578 9.85 10.35 -23.91
N LYS A 579 9.22 11.37 -24.50
CA LYS A 579 7.76 11.48 -24.66
C LYS A 579 7.25 10.87 -25.98
N GLY A 580 8.13 10.23 -26.77
CA GLY A 580 7.78 9.63 -28.06
C GLY A 580 7.67 10.65 -29.22
N GLU A 581 8.15 11.88 -29.04
CA GLU A 581 8.19 12.87 -30.13
C GLU A 581 9.39 12.62 -31.04
N VAL A 582 9.10 12.33 -32.30
CA VAL A 582 10.04 12.04 -33.36
C VAL A 582 10.31 13.29 -34.18
N LYS A 583 11.59 13.66 -34.37
CA LYS A 583 12.03 14.75 -35.26
C LYS A 583 12.80 14.19 -36.45
N GLY A 584 12.35 14.49 -37.67
CA GLY A 584 13.06 14.14 -38.90
C GLY A 584 14.26 15.04 -39.15
N LYS A 585 15.46 14.47 -39.33
CA LYS A 585 16.72 15.23 -39.50
C LYS A 585 17.30 15.12 -40.91
N LYS A 586 17.40 13.91 -41.45
CA LYS A 586 17.94 13.63 -42.79
C LYS A 586 17.00 12.73 -43.55
N PHE A 587 16.93 12.92 -44.87
CA PHE A 587 16.15 12.03 -45.73
C PHE A 587 16.63 10.58 -45.58
N GLY A 588 15.69 9.67 -45.39
CA GLY A 588 15.98 8.25 -45.25
C GLY A 588 14.86 7.51 -44.53
N ALA A 589 15.06 6.20 -44.33
CA ALA A 589 14.19 5.38 -43.52
C ALA A 589 14.94 4.87 -42.29
N THR A 590 14.26 4.81 -41.15
CA THR A 590 14.79 4.27 -39.90
C THR A 590 13.65 3.59 -39.13
N VAL A 591 13.98 2.99 -37.99
CA VAL A 591 13.01 2.37 -37.08
C VAL A 591 13.07 3.07 -35.74
N ILE A 592 11.91 3.44 -35.22
CA ILE A 592 11.76 3.88 -33.83
C ILE A 592 11.27 2.67 -33.03
N THR A 593 12.00 2.31 -32.00
CA THR A 593 11.66 1.21 -31.08
C THR A 593 11.22 1.79 -29.75
N GLY A 594 10.04 1.39 -29.27
CA GLY A 594 9.60 1.61 -27.90
C GLY A 594 9.80 0.35 -27.08
N THR A 595 10.41 0.46 -25.90
CA THR A 595 10.63 -0.64 -24.96
C THR A 595 9.91 -0.35 -23.65
N PHE A 596 9.16 -1.31 -23.12
CA PHE A 596 8.38 -1.18 -21.89
C PHE A 596 8.31 -2.51 -21.14
N VAL A 597 7.96 -2.47 -19.85
CA VAL A 597 7.66 -3.67 -19.06
C VAL A 597 6.18 -4.00 -19.26
N ALA A 598 5.87 -5.25 -19.58
CA ALA A 598 4.50 -5.76 -19.60
C ALA A 598 4.54 -7.19 -19.05
N GLY A 599 3.95 -7.35 -17.87
CA GLY A 599 4.16 -8.52 -17.04
C GLY A 599 5.61 -8.64 -16.59
N ALA A 600 6.11 -9.87 -16.49
CA ALA A 600 7.49 -10.14 -16.05
C ALA A 600 8.56 -9.85 -17.11
N LYS A 601 8.18 -9.47 -18.34
CA LYS A 601 9.09 -9.37 -19.48
C LYS A 601 9.17 -7.95 -20.01
N LYS A 602 10.36 -7.57 -20.47
CA LYS A 602 10.55 -6.38 -21.31
C LYS A 602 10.00 -6.69 -22.70
N LYS A 603 9.05 -5.89 -23.19
CA LYS A 603 8.51 -5.96 -24.55
C LYS A 603 9.05 -4.82 -25.39
N THR A 604 9.12 -5.04 -26.70
CA THR A 604 9.47 -4.00 -27.67
C THR A 604 8.42 -3.90 -28.76
N ILE A 605 8.14 -2.68 -29.21
CA ILE A 605 7.27 -2.40 -30.34
C ILE A 605 8.00 -1.46 -31.30
N LYS A 606 7.77 -1.62 -32.60
CA LYS A 606 8.56 -0.95 -33.65
C LYS A 606 7.66 -0.17 -34.59
N CYS A 607 7.99 1.11 -34.79
CA CYS A 607 7.43 1.94 -35.84
C CYS A 607 8.44 2.08 -36.98
N LYS A 608 8.03 1.76 -38.21
CA LYS A 608 8.79 2.09 -39.41
C LYS A 608 8.65 3.59 -39.67
N LEU A 609 9.76 4.31 -39.79
CA LEU A 609 9.77 5.75 -39.98
C LEU A 609 10.43 6.11 -41.31
N THR A 610 9.76 6.94 -42.11
CA THR A 610 10.36 7.59 -43.28
C THR A 610 10.48 9.09 -43.05
N VAL A 611 11.66 9.65 -43.32
CA VAL A 611 11.88 11.08 -43.37
C VAL A 611 11.95 11.53 -44.82
N GLY A 612 10.95 12.29 -45.24
CA GLY A 612 10.80 12.77 -46.61
C GLY A 612 10.86 14.29 -46.75
N PRO A 613 10.42 14.83 -47.89
CA PRO A 613 10.49 16.26 -48.19
C PRO A 613 9.80 17.14 -47.16
N ALA A 614 10.13 18.43 -47.18
CA ALA A 614 9.52 19.45 -46.30
C ALA A 614 7.99 19.47 -46.42
N LYS A 615 7.32 19.88 -45.33
CA LYS A 615 5.85 19.93 -45.24
C LYS A 615 5.31 20.82 -46.36
N ILE A 616 4.23 20.37 -47.02
CA ILE A 616 3.59 21.13 -48.09
C ILE A 616 2.98 22.41 -47.53
N LYS A 617 3.20 23.53 -48.22
CA LYS A 617 2.65 24.85 -47.90
C LYS A 617 1.58 25.22 -48.92
N GLY A 618 0.62 26.06 -48.51
CA GLY A 618 -0.43 26.58 -49.38
C GLY A 618 -1.36 25.52 -49.98
N PHE A 619 -1.58 24.42 -49.27
CA PHE A 619 -2.52 23.37 -49.67
C PHE A 619 -3.95 23.91 -49.69
N LYS A 620 -4.61 23.83 -50.84
CA LYS A 620 -5.99 24.26 -51.07
C LYS A 620 -6.74 23.20 -51.87
N VAL A 621 -8.04 23.08 -51.61
CA VAL A 621 -8.98 22.21 -52.33
C VAL A 621 -10.16 23.08 -52.75
N ALA A 622 -10.56 23.00 -54.02
CA ALA A 622 -11.69 23.73 -54.58
C ALA A 622 -12.51 22.80 -55.48
N VAL A 623 -13.82 23.07 -55.57
CA VAL A 623 -14.76 22.31 -56.40
C VAL A 623 -15.41 23.24 -57.40
N SER A 624 -15.37 22.80 -58.65
CA SER A 624 -16.32 23.21 -59.68
C SER A 624 -16.84 21.94 -60.33
N ASN A 625 -16.48 21.66 -61.59
CA ASN A 625 -16.87 20.44 -62.31
C ASN A 625 -15.98 19.24 -61.93
N LYS A 626 -14.87 19.49 -61.20
CA LYS A 626 -13.87 18.51 -60.74
C LYS A 626 -13.31 18.98 -59.40
N VAL A 627 -12.85 18.05 -58.55
CA VAL A 627 -12.08 18.40 -57.35
C VAL A 627 -10.68 18.83 -57.78
N LYS A 628 -10.36 20.12 -57.60
CA LYS A 628 -9.05 20.72 -57.88
C LYS A 628 -8.26 20.89 -56.59
N VAL A 629 -7.09 20.27 -56.55
CA VAL A 629 -6.14 20.36 -55.43
C VAL A 629 -4.93 21.18 -55.88
N SER A 630 -4.53 22.19 -55.11
CA SER A 630 -3.37 23.03 -55.41
C SER A 630 -2.47 23.28 -54.18
N TRP A 631 -1.18 23.53 -54.43
CA TRP A 631 -0.17 23.70 -53.38
C TRP A 631 1.03 24.53 -53.85
N LYS A 632 1.85 25.04 -52.92
CA LYS A 632 3.14 25.67 -53.26
C LYS A 632 4.20 24.62 -53.57
N LYS A 633 5.08 24.89 -54.54
CA LYS A 633 6.20 24.02 -54.93
C LYS A 633 7.05 23.65 -53.71
N CYS A 634 7.29 22.36 -53.50
CA CYS A 634 8.22 21.88 -52.48
C CYS A 634 9.58 21.60 -53.12
N SER A 635 10.59 22.44 -52.81
CA SER A 635 11.94 22.36 -53.39
C SER A 635 12.68 21.04 -53.12
N THR A 636 12.22 20.28 -52.12
CA THR A 636 12.84 19.02 -51.69
C THR A 636 12.11 17.76 -52.16
N ALA A 637 10.99 17.92 -52.88
CA ALA A 637 10.17 16.81 -53.37
C ALA A 637 10.53 16.42 -54.81
N ALA A 638 10.46 15.12 -55.12
CA ALA A 638 10.44 14.63 -56.50
C ALA A 638 9.02 14.58 -57.07
N GLY A 639 8.02 14.55 -56.19
CA GLY A 639 6.61 14.46 -56.57
C GLY A 639 5.68 14.52 -55.37
N TYR A 640 4.39 14.35 -55.63
CA TYR A 640 3.32 14.44 -54.64
C TYR A 640 2.32 13.30 -54.82
N GLU A 641 1.67 12.91 -53.73
CA GLU A 641 0.52 12.02 -53.79
C GLU A 641 -0.66 12.67 -53.08
N VAL A 642 -1.82 12.65 -53.73
CA VAL A 642 -3.08 13.18 -53.24
C VAL A 642 -4.01 12.03 -52.96
N TYR A 643 -4.75 12.14 -51.86
CA TYR A 643 -5.61 11.09 -51.32
C TYR A 643 -6.98 11.67 -50.99
N TYR A 644 -8.02 10.86 -51.11
CA TYR A 644 -9.39 11.17 -50.70
C TYR A 644 -9.95 10.05 -49.80
N GLY A 645 -10.86 10.39 -48.89
CA GLY A 645 -11.59 9.45 -48.05
C GLY A 645 -13.03 9.91 -47.84
N TYR A 646 -13.87 9.04 -47.30
CA TYR A 646 -15.30 9.32 -47.05
C TYR A 646 -15.58 9.78 -45.61
N THR A 647 -14.63 9.60 -44.70
CA THR A 647 -14.67 10.10 -43.33
C THR A 647 -13.30 10.66 -42.95
N PRO A 648 -13.20 11.58 -41.97
CA PRO A 648 -11.92 12.19 -41.61
C PRO A 648 -10.93 11.18 -41.03
N ASP A 649 -11.41 10.17 -40.29
CA ASP A 649 -10.58 9.14 -39.63
C ASP A 649 -10.57 7.79 -40.37
N GLY A 650 -11.25 7.70 -41.51
CA GLY A 650 -11.39 6.47 -42.28
C GLY A 650 -10.18 6.11 -43.16
N LYS A 651 -10.37 5.10 -44.01
CA LYS A 651 -9.38 4.73 -45.03
C LYS A 651 -9.40 5.75 -46.16
N PHE A 652 -8.21 6.13 -46.62
CA PHE A 652 -8.05 7.05 -47.76
C PHE A 652 -7.54 6.30 -48.99
N ALA A 653 -8.22 6.47 -50.12
CA ALA A 653 -7.80 6.01 -51.43
C ALA A 653 -6.90 7.04 -52.11
N LYS A 654 -6.03 6.59 -53.03
CA LYS A 654 -5.13 7.48 -53.77
C LYS A 654 -5.90 8.14 -54.91
N LEU A 655 -5.98 9.46 -54.90
CA LEU A 655 -6.59 10.27 -55.96
C LEU A 655 -5.64 10.45 -57.15
N ALA A 656 -4.37 10.77 -56.86
CA ALA A 656 -3.38 11.06 -57.90
C ALA A 656 -1.94 10.84 -57.40
N THR A 657 -1.06 10.46 -58.34
CA THR A 657 0.40 10.52 -58.16
C THR A 657 0.97 11.53 -59.15
N ILE A 658 1.66 12.54 -58.64
CA ILE A 658 2.31 13.58 -59.42
C ILE A 658 3.81 13.31 -59.38
N ASN A 659 4.40 12.86 -60.49
CA ASN A 659 5.83 12.51 -60.58
C ASN A 659 6.73 13.69 -61.02
N LYS A 660 6.23 14.92 -60.96
CA LYS A 660 6.97 16.13 -61.35
C LYS A 660 6.93 17.16 -60.22
N GLN A 661 8.09 17.60 -59.76
CA GLN A 661 8.23 18.58 -58.68
C GLN A 661 7.58 19.94 -59.00
N SER A 662 7.67 20.38 -60.26
CA SER A 662 7.15 21.66 -60.74
C SER A 662 5.63 21.71 -60.82
N LYS A 663 4.94 20.55 -60.85
CA LYS A 663 3.48 20.51 -60.91
C LYS A 663 2.89 20.78 -59.54
N THR A 664 2.15 21.88 -59.44
CA THR A 664 1.59 22.46 -58.20
C THR A 664 0.07 22.35 -58.09
N SER A 665 -0.57 21.62 -59.01
CA SER A 665 -1.99 21.30 -58.94
C SER A 665 -2.34 20.00 -59.66
N CYS A 666 -3.48 19.41 -59.30
CA CYS A 666 -4.14 18.35 -60.04
C CYS A 666 -5.66 18.46 -59.88
N SER A 667 -6.40 17.96 -60.86
CA SER A 667 -7.87 17.89 -60.80
C SER A 667 -8.35 16.49 -61.17
N LYS A 668 -9.42 16.02 -60.53
CA LYS A 668 -10.07 14.73 -60.83
C LYS A 668 -11.58 14.87 -60.65
N ALA A 669 -12.36 14.31 -61.56
CA ALA A 669 -13.81 14.18 -61.39
C ALA A 669 -14.07 13.11 -60.33
N LEU A 670 -14.91 13.42 -59.35
CA LEU A 670 -15.46 12.49 -58.38
C LEU A 670 -16.98 12.54 -58.48
N PRO A 671 -17.70 11.46 -58.15
CA PRO A 671 -19.15 11.48 -58.00
C PRO A 671 -19.61 12.52 -56.97
N SER A 672 -20.90 12.85 -56.98
CA SER A 672 -21.53 13.69 -55.96
C SER A 672 -21.35 13.07 -54.57
N GLY A 673 -20.98 13.87 -53.58
CA GLY A 673 -20.78 13.41 -52.21
C GLY A 673 -19.77 14.21 -51.40
N VAL A 674 -19.63 13.86 -50.11
CA VAL A 674 -18.67 14.48 -49.19
C VAL A 674 -17.37 13.69 -49.18
N TYR A 675 -16.25 14.41 -49.32
CA TYR A 675 -14.92 13.83 -49.34
C TYR A 675 -13.96 14.57 -48.43
N TYR A 676 -12.97 13.83 -47.94
CA TYR A 676 -11.88 14.34 -47.11
C TYR A 676 -10.58 14.21 -47.89
N ILE A 677 -9.93 15.32 -48.19
CA ILE A 677 -8.72 15.35 -49.03
C ILE A 677 -7.49 15.66 -48.18
N LYS A 678 -6.42 14.88 -48.41
CA LYS A 678 -5.08 15.16 -47.87
C LYS A 678 -4.03 14.85 -48.91
N MET A 679 -2.85 15.45 -48.76
CA MET A 679 -1.73 15.16 -49.66
C MET A 679 -0.41 15.07 -48.91
N ARG A 680 0.60 14.48 -49.56
CA ARG A 680 1.96 14.41 -49.02
C ARG A 680 3.01 14.50 -50.14
N PRO A 681 4.19 15.06 -49.86
CA PRO A 681 5.28 15.08 -50.82
C PRO A 681 6.10 13.80 -50.69
N PHE A 682 6.77 13.39 -51.76
CA PHE A 682 7.72 12.29 -51.74
C PHE A 682 9.01 12.63 -52.50
N ARG A 683 10.10 11.95 -52.15
CA ARG A 683 11.34 11.90 -52.93
C ARG A 683 11.69 10.45 -53.23
N LYS A 684 12.40 10.19 -54.34
CA LYS A 684 12.93 8.86 -54.65
C LYS A 684 14.28 8.64 -53.94
N SER A 685 14.49 7.44 -53.41
CA SER A 685 15.77 6.94 -52.89
C SER A 685 15.92 5.51 -53.43
N GLY A 686 16.69 5.38 -54.51
CA GLY A 686 16.64 4.19 -55.37
C GLY A 686 15.21 3.92 -55.86
N LYS A 687 14.76 2.65 -55.75
CA LYS A 687 13.40 2.23 -56.11
C LYS A 687 12.32 2.62 -55.07
N LYS A 688 12.68 3.16 -53.90
CA LYS A 688 11.73 3.46 -52.80
C LYS A 688 11.36 4.95 -52.74
N LYS A 689 10.11 5.25 -52.37
CA LYS A 689 9.64 6.60 -52.07
C LYS A 689 9.80 6.91 -50.58
N LEU A 690 10.47 8.02 -50.27
CA LEU A 690 10.53 8.60 -48.93
C LEU A 690 9.45 9.68 -48.81
N TYR A 691 8.45 9.42 -47.98
CA TYR A 691 7.31 10.30 -47.79
C TYR A 691 7.54 11.32 -46.68
N GLY A 692 7.17 12.58 -46.94
CA GLY A 692 7.04 13.61 -45.92
C GLY A 692 5.71 13.49 -45.16
N SER A 693 5.48 14.40 -44.23
CA SER A 693 4.22 14.48 -43.48
C SER A 693 3.04 14.77 -44.41
N TYR A 694 1.87 14.23 -44.05
CA TYR A 694 0.61 14.65 -44.66
C TYR A 694 0.30 16.12 -44.32
N THR A 695 -0.46 16.78 -45.20
CA THR A 695 -1.19 18.00 -44.87
C THR A 695 -2.27 17.72 -43.83
N GLY A 696 -2.86 18.78 -43.26
CA GLY A 696 -4.17 18.65 -42.64
C GLY A 696 -5.21 18.15 -43.65
N ILE A 697 -6.28 17.55 -43.14
CA ILE A 697 -7.41 17.09 -43.95
C ILE A 697 -8.30 18.31 -44.27
N LYS A 698 -8.80 18.37 -45.51
CA LYS A 698 -9.81 19.35 -45.94
C LYS A 698 -11.05 18.61 -46.39
N GLU A 699 -12.19 18.91 -45.77
CA GLU A 699 -13.49 18.46 -46.22
C GLU A 699 -13.89 19.21 -47.50
N VAL A 700 -14.60 18.51 -48.39
CA VAL A 700 -15.07 19.06 -49.66
C VAL A 700 -16.35 18.35 -50.08
N ILE A 701 -17.32 19.13 -50.56
CA ILE A 701 -18.61 18.62 -51.06
C ILE A 701 -18.59 18.72 -52.59
N VAL A 702 -18.81 17.60 -53.27
CA VAL A 702 -19.01 17.56 -54.71
C VAL A 702 -20.51 17.56 -54.95
N PRO A 703 -21.05 18.59 -55.64
CA PRO A 703 -22.48 18.73 -55.89
C PRO A 703 -23.01 17.64 -56.83
#